data_AF-A0A2H9ZV80-F1
#
_entry.id   AF-A0A2H9ZV80-F1
#
_cell.length_a   1.000
_cell.length_b   1.000
_cell.length_c   1.000
_cell.angle_alpha   90.00
_cell.angle_beta   90.00
_cell.angle_gamma   90.00
#
_symmetry.space_group_name_H-M   'P 1'
#
loop_
_entity.id
_entity.type
_entity.pdbx_description
1 polymer ?
#
loop_
_entity_poly.entity_id
_entity_poly.type
_entity_poly.pdbx_seq_one_letter_code
_entity_poly.pdbx_strand_id
1 'polypeptide(L)'
;MESISGIPCITFWSYSNIQFFGVEPQQKLVKSFVIVVGLGGVGSHAASMLLRSGVGRLLLVDFDQVSLSSLNRHAVATRADVGTPKAVCLQKHFSSIFPECRVEAKVQLYDASLEEEILSGQPDFVLDCIDNIDTKVALLAACVRRGLKVLSAMGAGARADPTRIRMADLRESSIDPLSRSVRHRLRKDYGIDGGIPVVFSLEKPKVKLLPFKGASGEEENPSDYQIVPGFRVRIIPVLGTIPAIFGQVMASYVVTQLAGLHVQTEPVVNLDLDHYRILHQRLIEHEELLYGSAQQVGVEEVMYIVKELWHGQSARDQSNKNVGRKMWRSVNELMLVRWDGSKPASVSNLILLKFKEAELHESTTVENIKNEDPEYYDMVIAVLKRAEIDYMLIFALKASPKRRLLRLYGQKKLRPCSLLWLPRVLLPFLTMDRALVFSVLLLPCFLLLAAGESNSLKSVPDLEKAMYVNIGGYPCVRILNLSGELGCSNPGHGKVVAPVFRLENIHEPVTRVSRDPKFAENIAGVLIEASGFQNLSIGFSPAEKFPQAEFAPYKNISYKWNPHGSGIMWSRYNFPVFLLPDESSKLLQEIASENEKRFKTYPSNVAEFDLVMQTTKVETRDSASCLKERSCLPLGGYSVWSALPPINTTIELAKPIVLVVASMDSASFFRDLNLGADSPISVYVICAQGLIALLAAVDALSRVPDLDELKKQLVFVVFTGEAWGYLGSRRFLLELDLNADSVKGLNSNLIEQVLEIGSVGKGLSQGATTFFAHSEEDSSSTHEILDALQKASISLGTDNVKIRKADVSNPGLPPSSLFSFLKKNSSIPGVVLEDFDTSFRNKYYASHLDNPSNINSSSVAAAAVLVARALYTLASQGPPLNLIVLNSIKVNVSLVEELVGCLLTCEPGLSCAVVKSFITCGNVCPSHYVGVFIDLPSETQHPQYADDTSRFVWNFLADRTSAQQKNANSCKGECPGNGQVCVAAETDNSRCVTSTTKYVPAYSTRLKFESNSWQILPANASDPLGLVDPVWTESYWETIGLRVYRVQSSVYDNGVLLAGIGITFATYIAAIGVRTLLLKALKHD
;
A
#
# COMPACT_ATOMS: atom_id res chain seq x y z
N MET A 1 -17.03 18.77 21.62
CA MET A 1 -18.32 18.03 21.64
C MET A 1 -19.32 18.90 22.38
N GLU A 2 -20.02 19.79 21.68
CA GLU A 2 -21.21 20.44 22.21
C GLU A 2 -22.44 19.71 21.68
N SER A 3 -23.35 19.43 22.60
CA SER A 3 -24.65 18.82 22.37
C SER A 3 -25.48 19.65 21.40
N ILE A 4 -25.77 19.11 20.22
CA ILE A 4 -26.89 19.58 19.40
C ILE A 4 -28.16 19.14 20.14
N SER A 5 -28.71 20.07 20.92
CA SER A 5 -29.92 19.92 21.71
C SER A 5 -31.12 19.58 20.81
N GLY A 6 -31.76 18.42 21.04
CA GLY A 6 -33.15 18.19 20.64
C GLY A 6 -33.47 16.95 19.79
N ILE A 7 -32.53 16.04 19.52
CA ILE A 7 -32.81 14.84 18.71
C ILE A 7 -32.49 13.58 19.55
N PRO A 8 -33.45 12.66 19.78
CA PRO A 8 -33.21 11.46 20.57
C PRO A 8 -32.13 10.61 19.91
N CYS A 9 -31.06 10.30 20.66
CA CYS A 9 -29.95 9.39 20.36
C CYS A 9 -29.81 8.96 18.88
N ILE A 10 -29.35 9.87 18.03
CA ILE A 10 -28.66 9.45 16.81
C ILE A 10 -27.30 8.94 17.30
N THR A 11 -27.18 7.62 17.43
CA THR A 11 -25.99 6.93 17.91
C THR A 11 -24.76 7.31 17.07
N PHE A 12 -23.59 7.28 17.70
CA PHE A 12 -22.26 7.60 17.14
C PHE A 12 -21.99 6.96 15.76
N TRP A 13 -22.71 5.89 15.43
CA TRP A 13 -22.67 5.12 14.18
C TRP A 13 -23.03 5.88 12.90
N SER A 14 -23.93 6.88 12.97
CA SER A 14 -24.37 7.62 11.77
C SER A 14 -23.57 8.90 11.49
N TYR A 15 -22.54 9.21 12.29
CA TYR A 15 -21.84 10.50 12.24
C TYR A 15 -21.25 10.81 10.85
N SER A 16 -20.58 9.84 10.21
CA SER A 16 -20.00 10.03 8.87
C SER A 16 -21.07 10.27 7.80
N ASN A 17 -22.23 9.60 7.89
CA ASN A 17 -23.33 9.81 6.94
C ASN A 17 -24.01 11.16 7.14
N ILE A 18 -24.09 11.63 8.39
CA ILE A 18 -24.61 12.97 8.72
C ILE A 18 -23.69 14.06 8.20
N GLN A 19 -22.36 13.85 8.26
CA GLN A 19 -21.41 14.78 7.64
C GLN A 19 -21.57 14.83 6.11
N PHE A 20 -21.93 13.71 5.48
CA PHE A 20 -22.08 13.63 4.04
C PHE A 20 -23.44 14.16 3.53
N PHE A 21 -24.56 13.69 4.09
CA PHE A 21 -25.91 14.05 3.64
C PHE A 21 -26.54 15.20 4.44
N GLY A 22 -26.03 15.50 5.63
CA GLY A 22 -26.71 16.37 6.61
C GLY A 22 -27.73 15.61 7.48
N VAL A 23 -28.24 16.31 8.49
CA VAL A 23 -29.11 15.72 9.52
C VAL A 23 -30.48 15.33 8.98
N GLU A 24 -31.11 16.19 8.16
CA GLU A 24 -32.48 15.97 7.66
C GLU A 24 -32.56 14.75 6.72
N PRO A 25 -31.69 14.60 5.70
CA PRO A 25 -31.62 13.38 4.90
C PRO A 25 -31.34 12.10 5.70
N GLN A 26 -30.47 12.18 6.72
CA GLN A 26 -30.22 11.03 7.59
C GLN A 26 -31.47 10.62 8.36
N GLN A 27 -32.28 11.58 8.83
CA GLN A 27 -33.56 11.26 9.47
C GLN A 27 -34.56 10.61 8.51
N LYS A 28 -34.53 10.94 7.21
CA LYS A 28 -35.34 10.27 6.19
C LYS A 28 -34.93 8.80 6.04
N LEU A 29 -33.61 8.53 5.99
CA LEU A 29 -33.07 7.17 5.93
C LEU A 29 -33.51 6.32 7.14
N VAL A 30 -33.43 6.88 8.35
CA VAL A 30 -33.86 6.20 9.59
C VAL A 30 -35.35 5.87 9.58
N LYS A 31 -36.18 6.62 8.86
CA LYS A 31 -37.62 6.32 8.73
C LYS A 31 -37.96 5.40 7.56
N SER A 32 -37.00 5.09 6.69
CA SER A 32 -37.25 4.32 5.47
C SER A 32 -37.43 2.83 5.74
N PHE A 33 -38.27 2.20 4.92
CA PHE A 33 -38.52 0.77 4.90
C PHE A 33 -38.05 0.14 3.57
N VAL A 34 -37.13 -0.81 3.66
CA VAL A 34 -36.57 -1.50 2.48
C VAL A 34 -36.75 -3.02 2.58
N ILE A 35 -37.16 -3.64 1.47
CA ILE A 35 -37.28 -5.09 1.34
C ILE A 35 -36.12 -5.62 0.50
N VAL A 36 -35.45 -6.68 0.96
CA VAL A 36 -34.40 -7.37 0.21
C VAL A 36 -34.81 -8.81 -0.01
N VAL A 37 -35.00 -9.18 -1.28
CA VAL A 37 -35.42 -10.53 -1.69
C VAL A 37 -34.25 -11.26 -2.36
N GLY A 38 -33.84 -12.38 -1.76
CA GLY A 38 -32.63 -13.13 -2.10
C GLY A 38 -31.42 -12.62 -1.32
N LEU A 39 -30.89 -13.42 -0.41
CA LEU A 39 -29.82 -13.10 0.55
C LEU A 39 -28.56 -13.91 0.29
N GLY A 40 -28.30 -14.24 -0.98
CA GLY A 40 -27.03 -14.81 -1.45
C GLY A 40 -25.87 -13.80 -1.41
N GLY A 41 -24.89 -13.96 -2.32
CA GLY A 41 -23.70 -13.10 -2.33
C GLY A 41 -23.94 -11.63 -2.72
N VAL A 42 -25.10 -11.30 -3.30
CA VAL A 42 -25.46 -9.90 -3.61
C VAL A 42 -26.28 -9.31 -2.46
N GLY A 43 -27.43 -9.94 -2.15
CA GLY A 43 -28.38 -9.38 -1.19
C GLY A 43 -27.87 -9.33 0.25
N SER A 44 -27.03 -10.29 0.67
CA SER A 44 -26.42 -10.22 2.01
C SER A 44 -25.53 -8.98 2.19
N HIS A 45 -24.76 -8.61 1.16
CA HIS A 45 -23.93 -7.40 1.17
C HIS A 45 -24.77 -6.13 1.06
N ALA A 46 -25.81 -6.12 0.21
CA ALA A 46 -26.73 -4.99 0.09
C ALA A 46 -27.46 -4.71 1.42
N ALA A 47 -28.05 -5.75 2.02
CA ALA A 47 -28.75 -5.63 3.30
C ALA A 47 -27.83 -5.15 4.42
N SER A 48 -26.58 -5.67 4.47
CA SER A 48 -25.60 -5.26 5.47
C SER A 48 -25.28 -3.77 5.34
N MET A 49 -25.03 -3.28 4.12
CA MET A 49 -24.69 -1.87 3.94
C MET A 49 -25.89 -0.93 4.12
N LEU A 50 -27.11 -1.37 3.80
CA LEU A 50 -28.35 -0.63 4.09
C LEU A 50 -28.56 -0.44 5.60
N LEU A 51 -28.41 -1.52 6.38
CA LEU A 51 -28.46 -1.46 7.85
C LEU A 51 -27.42 -0.45 8.36
N ARG A 52 -26.18 -0.60 7.89
CA ARG A 52 -25.06 0.23 8.32
C ARG A 52 -25.21 1.70 7.94
N SER A 53 -25.98 1.99 6.90
CA SER A 53 -26.28 3.36 6.47
C SER A 53 -27.36 4.04 7.33
N GLY A 54 -28.02 3.27 8.21
CA GLY A 54 -29.05 3.75 9.11
C GLY A 54 -30.48 3.57 8.61
N VAL A 55 -30.73 2.64 7.68
CA VAL A 55 -32.12 2.29 7.29
C VAL A 55 -32.85 1.67 8.49
N GLY A 56 -33.98 2.26 8.90
CA GLY A 56 -34.63 1.88 10.16
C GLY A 56 -35.51 0.64 10.11
N ARG A 57 -35.95 0.20 8.93
CA ARG A 57 -36.72 -1.05 8.78
C ARG A 57 -36.26 -1.87 7.58
N LEU A 58 -35.96 -3.14 7.82
CA LEU A 58 -35.55 -4.10 6.79
C LEU A 58 -36.42 -5.36 6.85
N LEU A 59 -36.96 -5.78 5.69
CA LEU A 59 -37.56 -7.10 5.52
C LEU A 59 -36.63 -7.96 4.66
N LEU A 60 -36.13 -9.03 5.23
CA LEU A 60 -35.17 -9.95 4.62
C LEU A 60 -35.90 -11.24 4.21
N VAL A 61 -35.95 -11.53 2.91
CA VAL A 61 -36.70 -12.67 2.36
C VAL A 61 -35.74 -13.62 1.62
N ASP A 62 -35.58 -14.83 2.13
CA ASP A 62 -34.83 -15.91 1.48
C ASP A 62 -35.24 -17.27 2.05
N PHE A 63 -35.43 -18.28 1.21
CA PHE A 63 -35.77 -19.65 1.61
C PHE A 63 -34.53 -20.52 1.87
N ASP A 64 -33.37 -20.14 1.34
CA ASP A 64 -32.14 -20.91 1.41
C ASP A 64 -31.52 -20.88 2.81
N GLN A 65 -30.78 -21.96 3.10
CA GLN A 65 -29.89 -22.04 4.24
C GLN A 65 -28.45 -21.67 3.85
N VAL A 66 -27.67 -21.23 4.84
CA VAL A 66 -26.23 -21.03 4.69
C VAL A 66 -25.56 -22.39 4.44
N SER A 67 -24.92 -22.53 3.29
CA SER A 67 -24.11 -23.71 2.94
C SER A 67 -22.61 -23.41 3.03
N LEU A 68 -21.77 -24.45 3.10
CA LEU A 68 -20.31 -24.28 3.01
C LEU A 68 -19.89 -23.53 1.74
N SER A 69 -20.57 -23.79 0.63
CA SER A 69 -20.32 -23.09 -0.63
C SER A 69 -20.76 -21.63 -0.61
N SER A 70 -21.58 -21.19 0.35
CA SER A 70 -22.01 -19.80 0.51
C SER A 70 -20.98 -18.94 1.24
N LEU A 71 -20.14 -19.54 2.10
CA LEU A 71 -19.19 -18.81 2.97
C LEU A 71 -18.16 -17.98 2.21
N ASN A 72 -17.86 -18.33 0.96
CA ASN A 72 -16.89 -17.59 0.15
C ASN A 72 -17.41 -16.23 -0.38
N ARG A 73 -18.71 -15.94 -0.21
CA ARG A 73 -19.36 -14.75 -0.78
C ARG A 73 -20.51 -14.16 0.04
N HIS A 74 -20.94 -14.82 1.12
CA HIS A 74 -22.01 -14.31 1.98
C HIS A 74 -21.43 -13.29 2.97
N ALA A 75 -22.11 -12.15 3.14
CA ALA A 75 -21.51 -11.00 3.82
C ALA A 75 -21.14 -11.22 5.30
N VAL A 76 -21.92 -12.03 6.03
CA VAL A 76 -21.82 -12.14 7.50
C VAL A 76 -21.78 -13.58 8.02
N ALA A 77 -21.97 -14.57 7.15
CA ALA A 77 -22.16 -15.94 7.60
C ALA A 77 -20.80 -16.57 7.92
N THR A 78 -20.72 -17.26 9.06
CA THR A 78 -19.54 -18.00 9.50
C THR A 78 -19.76 -19.50 9.37
N ARG A 79 -18.73 -20.31 9.65
CA ARG A 79 -18.86 -21.78 9.69
C ARG A 79 -19.91 -22.26 10.70
N ALA A 80 -20.13 -21.51 11.79
CA ALA A 80 -21.13 -21.84 12.80
C ALA A 80 -22.58 -21.63 12.32
N ASP A 81 -22.77 -20.82 11.28
CA ASP A 81 -24.09 -20.51 10.73
C ASP A 81 -24.52 -21.52 9.64
N VAL A 82 -23.65 -22.47 9.26
CA VAL A 82 -23.97 -23.48 8.24
C VAL A 82 -25.18 -24.32 8.69
N GLY A 83 -26.20 -24.39 7.84
CA GLY A 83 -27.50 -25.02 8.14
C GLY A 83 -28.55 -24.07 8.71
N THR A 84 -28.21 -22.83 9.08
CA THR A 84 -29.20 -21.83 9.49
C THR A 84 -29.80 -21.12 8.26
N PRO A 85 -31.08 -20.72 8.29
CA PRO A 85 -31.67 -19.91 7.22
C PRO A 85 -30.92 -18.59 7.03
N LYS A 86 -30.60 -18.20 5.79
CA LYS A 86 -29.83 -16.97 5.50
C LYS A 86 -30.49 -15.71 6.06
N ALA A 87 -31.81 -15.63 5.99
CA ALA A 87 -32.59 -14.51 6.53
C ALA A 87 -32.43 -14.38 8.05
N VAL A 88 -32.47 -15.51 8.77
CA VAL A 88 -32.32 -15.54 10.24
C VAL A 88 -30.87 -15.24 10.64
N CYS A 89 -29.89 -15.75 9.88
CA CYS A 89 -28.47 -15.45 10.09
C CYS A 89 -28.20 -13.94 10.02
N LEU A 90 -28.72 -13.27 8.98
CA LEU A 90 -28.60 -11.82 8.84
C LEU A 90 -29.36 -11.07 9.94
N GLN A 91 -30.59 -11.46 10.27
CA GLN A 91 -31.35 -10.82 11.35
C GLN A 91 -30.61 -10.87 12.69
N LYS A 92 -30.06 -12.04 13.05
CA LYS A 92 -29.27 -12.22 14.27
C LYS A 92 -28.04 -11.32 14.27
N HIS A 93 -27.32 -11.27 13.15
CA HIS A 93 -26.11 -10.45 13.02
C HIS A 93 -26.42 -8.93 13.00
N PHE A 94 -27.54 -8.53 12.39
CA PHE A 94 -27.93 -7.12 12.32
C PHE A 94 -28.37 -6.59 13.67
N SER A 95 -29.01 -7.43 14.48
CA SER A 95 -29.41 -7.10 15.85
C SER A 95 -28.22 -6.78 16.76
N SER A 96 -27.01 -7.31 16.48
CA SER A 96 -25.80 -6.95 17.21
C SER A 96 -25.10 -5.68 16.68
N ILE A 97 -25.50 -5.19 15.50
CA ILE A 97 -24.91 -4.00 14.87
C ILE A 97 -25.75 -2.76 15.13
N PHE A 98 -27.05 -2.82 14.81
CA PHE A 98 -27.97 -1.69 14.94
C PHE A 98 -29.30 -2.19 15.53
N PRO A 99 -29.35 -2.38 16.87
CA PRO A 99 -30.53 -2.93 17.56
C PRO A 99 -31.82 -2.14 17.35
N GLU A 100 -31.73 -0.85 17.08
CA GLU A 100 -32.86 0.04 16.84
C GLU A 100 -33.51 -0.17 15.47
N CYS A 101 -32.81 -0.83 14.53
CA CYS A 101 -33.39 -1.23 13.25
C CYS A 101 -34.39 -2.37 13.45
N ARG A 102 -35.60 -2.18 12.93
CA ARG A 102 -36.59 -3.25 12.86
C ARG A 102 -36.28 -4.18 11.69
N VAL A 103 -35.60 -5.28 11.98
CA VAL A 103 -35.26 -6.33 11.00
C VAL A 103 -36.21 -7.51 11.12
N GLU A 104 -36.97 -7.78 10.06
CA GLU A 104 -37.89 -8.92 9.94
C GLU A 104 -37.29 -9.96 8.98
N ALA A 105 -37.21 -11.22 9.38
CA ALA A 105 -36.76 -12.32 8.53
C ALA A 105 -37.94 -13.21 8.10
N LYS A 106 -38.12 -13.40 6.79
CA LYS A 106 -39.09 -14.35 6.22
C LYS A 106 -38.36 -15.45 5.47
N VAL A 107 -38.40 -16.66 6.03
CA VAL A 107 -37.75 -17.85 5.45
C VAL A 107 -38.68 -18.51 4.44
N GLN A 108 -38.88 -17.85 3.29
CA GLN A 108 -39.83 -18.28 2.27
C GLN A 108 -39.32 -17.91 0.86
N LEU A 109 -39.74 -18.69 -0.13
CA LEU A 109 -39.49 -18.39 -1.53
C LEU A 109 -40.56 -17.40 -1.99
N TYR A 110 -40.16 -16.30 -2.64
CA TYR A 110 -41.14 -15.39 -3.22
C TYR A 110 -41.96 -16.11 -4.29
N ASP A 111 -43.28 -15.99 -4.21
CA ASP A 111 -44.20 -16.40 -5.25
C ASP A 111 -45.32 -15.36 -5.41
N ALA A 112 -46.13 -15.48 -6.47
CA ALA A 112 -47.21 -14.54 -6.73
C ALA A 112 -48.35 -14.60 -5.70
N SER A 113 -48.50 -15.70 -4.96
CA SER A 113 -49.53 -15.84 -3.92
C SER A 113 -49.16 -15.12 -2.63
N LEU A 114 -47.86 -15.02 -2.33
CA LEU A 114 -47.27 -14.32 -1.19
C LEU A 114 -47.00 -12.83 -1.48
N GLU A 115 -47.38 -12.35 -2.67
CA GLU A 115 -47.18 -10.96 -3.10
C GLU A 115 -47.75 -9.96 -2.08
N GLU A 116 -48.99 -10.17 -1.62
CA GLU A 116 -49.61 -9.31 -0.60
C GLU A 116 -48.87 -9.38 0.74
N GLU A 117 -48.40 -10.57 1.12
CA GLU A 117 -47.75 -10.76 2.41
C GLU A 117 -46.36 -10.12 2.45
N ILE A 118 -45.60 -10.22 1.35
CA ILE A 118 -44.22 -9.74 1.27
C ILE A 118 -44.17 -8.26 0.90
N LEU A 119 -44.97 -7.80 -0.05
CA LEU A 119 -44.95 -6.42 -0.54
C LEU A 119 -45.95 -5.49 0.18
N SER A 120 -46.52 -5.92 1.30
CA SER A 120 -47.38 -5.08 2.14
C SER A 120 -46.61 -3.96 2.85
N GLY A 121 -47.34 -2.95 3.31
CA GLY A 121 -46.78 -1.89 4.17
C GLY A 121 -46.04 -0.77 3.43
N GLN A 122 -46.23 -0.65 2.10
CA GLN A 122 -45.68 0.41 1.25
C GLN A 122 -44.17 0.62 1.44
N PRO A 123 -43.33 -0.36 1.04
CA PRO A 123 -41.88 -0.18 1.11
C PRO A 123 -41.40 0.98 0.23
N ASP A 124 -40.46 1.77 0.76
CA ASP A 124 -39.83 2.85 0.00
C ASP A 124 -38.95 2.29 -1.13
N PHE A 125 -38.42 1.09 -0.94
CA PHE A 125 -37.59 0.40 -1.93
C PHE A 125 -37.65 -1.14 -1.82
N VAL A 126 -37.63 -1.82 -2.96
CA VAL A 126 -37.48 -3.27 -3.07
C VAL A 126 -36.19 -3.61 -3.83
N LEU A 127 -35.31 -4.42 -3.22
CA LEU A 127 -34.10 -4.95 -3.85
C LEU A 127 -34.34 -6.40 -4.25
N ASP A 128 -34.20 -6.66 -5.54
CA ASP A 128 -34.31 -8.00 -6.12
C ASP A 128 -32.91 -8.56 -6.41
N CYS A 129 -32.51 -9.53 -5.58
CA CYS A 129 -31.24 -10.24 -5.66
C CYS A 129 -31.44 -11.73 -5.99
N ILE A 130 -32.57 -12.07 -6.60
CA ILE A 130 -32.96 -13.45 -6.96
C ILE A 130 -32.21 -13.90 -8.21
N ASP A 131 -31.90 -15.20 -8.30
CA ASP A 131 -31.23 -15.82 -9.45
C ASP A 131 -32.18 -16.61 -10.38
N ASN A 132 -33.33 -17.06 -9.87
CA ASN A 132 -34.40 -17.68 -10.64
C ASN A 132 -35.13 -16.65 -11.52
N ILE A 133 -35.28 -16.95 -12.81
CA ILE A 133 -35.88 -16.04 -13.80
C ILE A 133 -37.37 -15.82 -13.53
N ASP A 134 -38.10 -16.89 -13.18
CA ASP A 134 -39.56 -16.88 -13.11
C ASP A 134 -40.01 -16.10 -11.88
N THR A 135 -39.39 -16.38 -10.74
CA THR A 135 -39.59 -15.63 -9.49
C THR A 135 -39.20 -14.16 -9.64
N LYS A 136 -38.04 -13.89 -10.28
CA LYS A 136 -37.58 -12.52 -10.55
C LYS A 136 -38.59 -11.75 -11.41
N VAL A 137 -39.06 -12.34 -12.50
CA VAL A 137 -40.04 -11.70 -13.40
C VAL A 137 -41.35 -11.43 -12.66
N ALA A 138 -41.84 -12.36 -11.84
CA ALA A 138 -43.05 -12.18 -11.04
C ALA A 138 -42.91 -11.02 -10.02
N LEU A 139 -41.78 -10.94 -9.30
CA LEU A 139 -41.51 -9.86 -8.34
C LEU A 139 -41.45 -8.49 -9.04
N LEU A 140 -40.72 -8.40 -10.16
CA LEU A 140 -40.58 -7.16 -10.92
C LEU A 140 -41.93 -6.69 -11.49
N ALA A 141 -42.72 -7.62 -12.04
CA ALA A 141 -44.05 -7.30 -12.54
C ALA A 141 -45.00 -6.83 -11.42
N ALA A 142 -44.93 -7.45 -10.24
CA ALA A 142 -45.69 -7.03 -9.06
C ALA A 142 -45.33 -5.62 -8.60
N CYS A 143 -44.02 -5.31 -8.51
CA CYS A 143 -43.56 -3.98 -8.10
C CYS A 143 -44.04 -2.91 -9.08
N VAL A 144 -43.89 -3.14 -10.39
CA VAL A 144 -44.35 -2.19 -11.42
C VAL A 144 -45.87 -2.00 -11.36
N ARG A 145 -46.65 -3.08 -11.23
CA ARG A 145 -48.11 -3.04 -11.12
C ARG A 145 -48.60 -2.28 -9.88
N ARG A 146 -47.87 -2.38 -8.76
CA ARG A 146 -48.17 -1.67 -7.49
C ARG A 146 -47.57 -0.26 -7.41
N GLY A 147 -46.76 0.16 -8.40
CA GLY A 147 -46.05 1.43 -8.36
C GLY A 147 -44.92 1.49 -7.31
N LEU A 148 -44.39 0.35 -6.88
CA LEU A 148 -43.28 0.27 -5.93
C LEU A 148 -41.94 0.47 -6.62
N LYS A 149 -41.02 1.19 -5.98
CA LYS A 149 -39.64 1.39 -6.47
C LYS A 149 -38.85 0.10 -6.31
N VAL A 150 -38.23 -0.37 -7.39
CA VAL A 150 -37.49 -1.65 -7.41
C VAL A 150 -36.14 -1.49 -8.10
N LEU A 151 -35.11 -2.15 -7.57
CA LEU A 151 -33.77 -2.27 -8.16
C LEU A 151 -33.37 -3.73 -8.23
N SER A 152 -32.94 -4.18 -9.39
CA SER A 152 -32.68 -5.61 -9.63
C SER A 152 -31.23 -5.91 -9.99
N ALA A 153 -30.65 -6.90 -9.33
CA ALA A 153 -29.35 -7.44 -9.66
C ALA A 153 -29.46 -8.48 -10.79
N MET A 154 -28.61 -8.31 -11.80
CA MET A 154 -28.50 -9.22 -12.94
C MET A 154 -27.36 -10.24 -12.73
N GLY A 155 -26.83 -10.86 -13.80
CA GLY A 155 -25.84 -11.92 -13.69
C GLY A 155 -24.48 -11.48 -13.13
N ALA A 156 -24.28 -11.61 -11.81
CA ALA A 156 -22.99 -11.37 -11.14
C ALA A 156 -22.01 -12.57 -11.22
N GLY A 157 -22.51 -13.77 -11.52
CA GLY A 157 -21.70 -15.00 -11.59
C GLY A 157 -20.79 -15.08 -12.83
N ALA A 158 -19.69 -15.82 -12.73
CA ALA A 158 -18.69 -16.01 -13.78
C ALA A 158 -18.08 -14.70 -14.34
N ARG A 159 -18.02 -13.64 -13.53
CA ARG A 159 -17.42 -12.33 -13.84
C ARG A 159 -16.23 -12.05 -12.92
N ALA A 160 -15.37 -11.12 -13.33
CA ALA A 160 -14.17 -10.73 -12.59
C ALA A 160 -13.78 -9.25 -12.70
N ASP A 161 -14.30 -8.50 -13.68
CA ASP A 161 -13.92 -7.10 -13.91
C ASP A 161 -14.90 -6.12 -13.22
N PRO A 162 -14.52 -5.49 -12.09
CA PRO A 162 -15.40 -4.57 -11.38
C PRO A 162 -15.61 -3.25 -12.16
N THR A 163 -14.69 -2.86 -13.04
CA THR A 163 -14.78 -1.60 -13.80
C THR A 163 -15.89 -1.61 -14.85
N ARG A 164 -16.42 -2.80 -15.16
CA ARG A 164 -17.49 -3.04 -16.15
C ARG A 164 -18.88 -3.19 -15.54
N ILE A 165 -19.02 -3.01 -14.23
CA ILE A 165 -20.30 -2.97 -13.55
C ILE A 165 -20.97 -1.62 -13.86
N ARG A 166 -22.24 -1.66 -14.24
CA ARG A 166 -23.05 -0.49 -14.59
C ARG A 166 -24.44 -0.61 -13.99
N MET A 167 -25.03 0.54 -13.74
CA MET A 167 -26.43 0.68 -13.35
C MET A 167 -27.15 1.46 -14.44
N ALA A 168 -28.20 0.88 -15.01
CA ALA A 168 -29.03 1.53 -16.02
C ALA A 168 -30.41 0.85 -16.08
N ASP A 169 -31.29 1.32 -16.95
CA ASP A 169 -32.58 0.66 -17.22
C ASP A 169 -32.38 -0.75 -17.80
N LEU A 170 -33.27 -1.69 -17.45
CA LEU A 170 -33.26 -3.06 -17.97
C LEU A 170 -33.20 -3.10 -19.51
N ARG A 171 -33.74 -2.12 -20.22
CA ARG A 171 -33.67 -1.99 -21.69
C ARG A 171 -32.25 -1.85 -22.22
N GLU A 172 -31.35 -1.25 -21.45
CA GLU A 172 -29.98 -0.94 -21.85
C GLU A 172 -29.02 -2.13 -21.67
N SER A 173 -29.42 -3.15 -20.91
CA SER A 173 -28.61 -4.35 -20.66
C SER A 173 -28.53 -5.28 -21.89
N SER A 174 -27.42 -5.27 -22.63
CA SER A 174 -27.30 -6.05 -23.89
C SER A 174 -26.50 -7.35 -23.74
N ILE A 175 -25.46 -7.33 -22.91
CA ILE A 175 -24.44 -8.39 -22.84
C ILE A 175 -24.86 -9.53 -21.89
N ASP A 176 -25.57 -9.22 -20.80
CA ASP A 176 -25.88 -10.19 -19.76
C ASP A 176 -27.01 -11.16 -20.15
N PRO A 177 -26.79 -12.50 -20.07
CA PRO A 177 -27.81 -13.49 -20.39
C PRO A 177 -29.05 -13.44 -19.48
N LEU A 178 -28.86 -13.17 -18.18
CA LEU A 178 -29.99 -13.10 -17.24
C LEU A 178 -30.88 -11.90 -17.56
N SER A 179 -30.29 -10.73 -17.76
CA SER A 179 -31.06 -9.54 -18.17
C SER A 179 -31.81 -9.74 -19.48
N ARG A 180 -31.20 -10.44 -20.45
CA ARG A 180 -31.85 -10.74 -21.73
C ARG A 180 -33.11 -11.58 -21.55
N SER A 181 -33.03 -12.66 -20.76
CA SER A 181 -34.17 -13.54 -20.50
C SER A 181 -35.26 -12.85 -19.70
N VAL A 182 -34.89 -12.12 -18.64
CA VAL A 182 -35.84 -11.35 -17.80
C VAL A 182 -36.58 -10.31 -18.62
N ARG A 183 -35.87 -9.52 -19.43
CA ARG A 183 -36.48 -8.53 -20.34
C ARG A 183 -37.41 -9.18 -21.37
N HIS A 184 -37.00 -10.30 -21.94
CA HIS A 184 -37.86 -11.02 -22.91
C HIS A 184 -39.16 -11.49 -22.26
N ARG A 185 -39.07 -12.09 -21.06
CA ARG A 185 -40.24 -12.56 -20.32
C ARG A 185 -41.14 -11.44 -19.83
N LEU A 186 -40.60 -10.36 -19.25
CA LEU A 186 -41.38 -9.19 -18.83
C LEU A 186 -42.16 -8.57 -19.98
N ARG A 187 -41.53 -8.44 -21.16
CA ARG A 187 -42.20 -7.98 -22.38
C ARG A 187 -43.30 -8.92 -22.84
N LYS A 188 -42.99 -10.22 -22.90
CA LYS A 188 -43.91 -11.25 -23.44
C LYS A 188 -45.11 -11.46 -22.53
N ASP A 189 -44.88 -11.61 -21.24
CA ASP A 189 -45.89 -12.07 -20.29
C ASP A 189 -46.67 -10.91 -19.64
N TYR A 190 -46.04 -9.73 -19.51
CA TYR A 190 -46.62 -8.57 -18.80
C TYR A 190 -46.64 -7.26 -19.60
N GLY A 191 -46.11 -7.24 -20.83
CA GLY A 191 -46.03 -6.02 -21.64
C GLY A 191 -45.07 -4.95 -21.08
N ILE A 192 -44.19 -5.32 -20.14
CA ILE A 192 -43.26 -4.38 -19.51
C ILE A 192 -41.98 -4.32 -20.33
N ASP A 193 -41.75 -3.18 -20.99
CA ASP A 193 -40.59 -2.99 -21.86
C ASP A 193 -39.35 -2.46 -21.13
N GLY A 194 -39.52 -1.72 -20.03
CA GLY A 194 -38.45 -1.09 -19.24
C GLY A 194 -38.99 -0.29 -18.06
N GLY A 195 -38.22 0.70 -17.58
CA GLY A 195 -38.55 1.49 -16.39
C GLY A 195 -38.06 0.87 -15.08
N ILE A 196 -37.32 -0.23 -15.17
CA ILE A 196 -36.76 -0.95 -14.03
C ILE A 196 -35.24 -0.72 -14.02
N PRO A 197 -34.67 -0.03 -13.03
CA PRO A 197 -33.23 0.09 -12.89
C PRO A 197 -32.61 -1.26 -12.51
N VAL A 198 -31.48 -1.58 -13.12
CA VAL A 198 -30.75 -2.84 -12.91
C VAL A 198 -29.26 -2.64 -12.78
N VAL A 199 -28.62 -3.47 -11.96
CA VAL A 199 -27.15 -3.58 -11.86
C VAL A 199 -26.69 -4.77 -12.67
N PHE A 200 -25.82 -4.54 -13.65
CA PHE A 200 -25.31 -5.57 -14.54
C PHE A 200 -23.85 -5.32 -14.92
N SER A 201 -23.18 -6.35 -15.44
CA SER A 201 -21.82 -6.22 -15.96
C SER A 201 -21.82 -6.24 -17.49
N LEU A 202 -21.03 -5.35 -18.10
CA LEU A 202 -20.71 -5.35 -19.53
C LEU A 202 -19.67 -6.44 -19.89
N GLU A 203 -19.12 -7.13 -18.91
CA GLU A 203 -18.24 -8.28 -19.12
C GLU A 203 -19.05 -9.49 -19.61
N LYS A 204 -18.49 -10.27 -20.53
CA LYS A 204 -19.04 -11.59 -20.89
C LYS A 204 -18.67 -12.62 -19.82
N PRO A 205 -19.49 -13.65 -19.57
CA PRO A 205 -19.12 -14.72 -18.63
C PRO A 205 -17.78 -15.36 -19.03
N LYS A 206 -16.81 -15.37 -18.11
CA LYS A 206 -15.45 -15.91 -18.33
C LYS A 206 -15.38 -17.42 -18.13
N VAL A 207 -16.20 -17.96 -17.22
CA VAL A 207 -16.16 -19.37 -16.80
C VAL A 207 -17.47 -20.06 -17.16
N LYS A 208 -17.39 -21.30 -17.63
CA LYS A 208 -18.55 -22.15 -17.92
C LYS A 208 -19.10 -22.77 -16.63
N LEU A 209 -20.34 -23.25 -16.68
CA LEU A 209 -20.94 -24.02 -15.59
C LEU A 209 -20.08 -25.25 -15.28
N LEU A 210 -19.90 -25.57 -13.99
CA LEU A 210 -19.21 -26.80 -13.61
C LEU A 210 -20.03 -28.03 -14.08
N PRO A 211 -19.38 -29.08 -14.59
CA PRO A 211 -20.05 -30.33 -14.91
C PRO A 211 -20.62 -30.95 -13.62
N PHE A 212 -21.87 -31.39 -13.68
CA PHE A 212 -22.51 -32.12 -12.58
C PHE A 212 -22.05 -33.57 -12.65
N LYS A 213 -21.43 -34.09 -11.59
CA LYS A 213 -21.11 -35.52 -11.43
C LYS A 213 -21.99 -36.06 -10.31
N GLY A 214 -22.76 -37.10 -10.59
CA GLY A 214 -23.57 -37.79 -9.58
C GLY A 214 -22.70 -38.47 -8.51
N ALA A 215 -23.31 -39.00 -7.45
CA ALA A 215 -22.61 -39.77 -6.42
C ALA A 215 -21.96 -41.06 -6.98
N SER A 216 -22.45 -41.53 -8.12
CA SER A 216 -21.99 -42.68 -8.92
C SER A 216 -20.82 -42.35 -9.85
N GLY A 217 -20.48 -41.06 -10.05
CA GLY A 217 -19.42 -40.63 -10.97
C GLY A 217 -19.82 -40.51 -12.46
N GLU A 218 -21.06 -40.86 -12.82
CA GLU A 218 -21.60 -40.67 -14.17
C GLU A 218 -22.22 -39.28 -14.38
N GLU A 219 -22.30 -38.83 -15.64
CA GLU A 219 -22.99 -37.59 -16.04
C GLU A 219 -24.52 -37.79 -15.98
N GLU A 220 -25.07 -37.78 -14.77
CA GLU A 220 -26.52 -37.87 -14.56
C GLU A 220 -27.23 -36.56 -14.89
N ASN A 221 -28.50 -36.66 -15.32
CA ASN A 221 -29.26 -35.52 -15.78
C ASN A 221 -29.56 -34.59 -14.57
N PRO A 222 -29.10 -33.31 -14.55
CA PRO A 222 -29.22 -32.45 -13.38
C PRO A 222 -30.66 -32.15 -12.94
N SER A 223 -31.64 -32.40 -13.82
CA SER A 223 -33.07 -32.31 -13.51
C SER A 223 -33.52 -33.32 -12.47
N ASP A 224 -32.85 -34.47 -12.36
CA ASP A 224 -33.27 -35.57 -11.48
C ASP A 224 -32.92 -35.31 -10.01
N TYR A 225 -32.07 -34.31 -9.75
CA TYR A 225 -31.61 -33.87 -8.42
C TYR A 225 -32.20 -32.51 -7.99
N GLN A 226 -33.21 -32.01 -8.70
CA GLN A 226 -33.87 -30.75 -8.33
C GLN A 226 -34.76 -30.95 -7.10
N ILE A 227 -34.34 -30.38 -5.96
CA ILE A 227 -35.17 -30.32 -4.74
C ILE A 227 -36.37 -29.37 -4.95
N VAL A 228 -36.20 -28.34 -5.78
CA VAL A 228 -37.25 -27.36 -6.14
C VAL A 228 -37.31 -27.24 -7.67
N PRO A 229 -38.48 -27.44 -8.30
CA PRO A 229 -38.64 -27.33 -9.76
C PRO A 229 -38.20 -25.96 -10.27
N GLY A 230 -37.36 -25.94 -11.32
CA GLY A 230 -36.92 -24.69 -11.98
C GLY A 230 -35.68 -24.02 -11.38
N PHE A 231 -35.12 -24.54 -10.28
CA PHE A 231 -33.83 -24.09 -9.74
C PHE A 231 -32.64 -24.82 -10.36
N ARG A 232 -31.52 -24.11 -10.54
CA ARG A 232 -30.31 -24.69 -11.16
C ARG A 232 -29.54 -25.54 -10.14
N VAL A 233 -29.31 -26.81 -10.49
CA VAL A 233 -28.46 -27.72 -9.70
C VAL A 233 -26.97 -27.50 -9.98
N ARG A 234 -26.61 -26.99 -11.17
CA ARG A 234 -25.21 -26.70 -11.54
C ARG A 234 -24.72 -25.41 -10.92
N ILE A 235 -23.62 -25.50 -10.17
CA ILE A 235 -22.96 -24.36 -9.53
C ILE A 235 -22.28 -23.51 -10.61
N ILE A 236 -22.67 -22.24 -10.68
CA ILE A 236 -21.92 -21.22 -11.44
C ILE A 236 -20.69 -20.86 -10.59
N PRO A 237 -19.46 -20.92 -11.12
CA PRO A 237 -18.30 -20.39 -10.42
C PRO A 237 -18.47 -18.90 -10.14
N VAL A 238 -18.30 -18.51 -8.88
CA VAL A 238 -18.47 -17.12 -8.42
C VAL A 238 -17.19 -16.65 -7.75
N LEU A 239 -16.59 -15.58 -8.29
CA LEU A 239 -15.59 -14.78 -7.59
C LEU A 239 -16.33 -13.88 -6.59
N GLY A 240 -16.24 -14.18 -5.29
CA GLY A 240 -17.08 -13.58 -4.25
C GLY A 240 -17.07 -12.04 -4.22
N THR A 241 -15.99 -11.41 -4.68
CA THR A 241 -15.87 -9.95 -4.75
C THR A 241 -16.88 -9.30 -5.71
N ILE A 242 -17.25 -9.95 -6.83
CA ILE A 242 -18.16 -9.33 -7.81
C ILE A 242 -19.60 -9.24 -7.28
N PRO A 243 -20.22 -10.32 -6.76
CA PRO A 243 -21.53 -10.20 -6.10
C PRO A 243 -21.52 -9.20 -4.93
N ALA A 244 -20.45 -9.16 -4.14
CA ALA A 244 -20.31 -8.20 -3.06
C ALA A 244 -20.37 -6.77 -3.60
N ILE A 245 -19.62 -6.45 -4.66
CA ILE A 245 -19.65 -5.14 -5.32
C ILE A 245 -21.03 -4.82 -5.90
N PHE A 246 -21.73 -5.79 -6.50
CA PHE A 246 -23.13 -5.59 -6.93
C PHE A 246 -24.01 -5.17 -5.74
N GLY A 247 -23.87 -5.85 -4.60
CA GLY A 247 -24.60 -5.51 -3.37
C GLY A 247 -24.27 -4.11 -2.86
N GLN A 248 -22.99 -3.73 -2.85
CA GLN A 248 -22.56 -2.39 -2.45
C GLN A 248 -23.08 -1.29 -3.39
N VAL A 249 -23.06 -1.53 -4.70
CA VAL A 249 -23.61 -0.59 -5.70
C VAL A 249 -25.11 -0.40 -5.51
N MET A 250 -25.84 -1.49 -5.25
CA MET A 250 -27.28 -1.41 -4.96
C MET A 250 -27.57 -0.61 -3.69
N ALA A 251 -26.85 -0.88 -2.60
CA ALA A 251 -27.02 -0.16 -1.34
C ALA A 251 -26.71 1.33 -1.50
N SER A 252 -25.61 1.69 -2.17
CA SER A 252 -25.23 3.09 -2.42
C SER A 252 -26.31 3.85 -3.20
N TYR A 253 -26.87 3.24 -4.24
CA TYR A 253 -27.96 3.86 -5.00
C TYR A 253 -29.23 4.05 -4.15
N VAL A 254 -29.63 3.02 -3.40
CA VAL A 254 -30.84 3.11 -2.56
C VAL A 254 -30.67 4.17 -1.47
N VAL A 255 -29.52 4.20 -0.79
CA VAL A 255 -29.24 5.20 0.25
C VAL A 255 -29.25 6.62 -0.32
N THR A 256 -28.63 6.86 -1.47
CA THR A 256 -28.62 8.20 -2.09
C THR A 256 -30.02 8.64 -2.55
N GLN A 257 -30.84 7.73 -3.10
CA GLN A 257 -32.23 8.02 -3.47
C GLN A 257 -33.11 8.32 -2.24
N LEU A 258 -32.98 7.54 -1.16
CA LEU A 258 -33.74 7.75 0.08
C LEU A 258 -33.31 9.04 0.81
N ALA A 259 -32.02 9.39 0.74
CA ALA A 259 -31.49 10.65 1.26
C ALA A 259 -31.89 11.88 0.40
N GLY A 260 -32.45 11.69 -0.80
CA GLY A 260 -32.78 12.77 -1.72
C GLY A 260 -31.57 13.37 -2.43
N LEU A 261 -30.42 12.68 -2.42
CA LEU A 261 -29.24 13.07 -3.21
C LEU A 261 -29.35 12.46 -4.61
N HIS A 262 -29.67 13.29 -5.61
CA HIS A 262 -29.76 12.85 -7.00
C HIS A 262 -28.36 12.58 -7.59
N VAL A 263 -27.96 11.31 -7.55
CA VAL A 263 -26.77 10.82 -8.26
C VAL A 263 -27.17 10.40 -9.68
N GLN A 264 -26.62 11.09 -10.68
CA GLN A 264 -26.79 10.74 -12.09
C GLN A 264 -25.89 9.56 -12.44
N THR A 265 -26.46 8.46 -12.94
CA THR A 265 -25.72 7.29 -13.41
C THR A 265 -25.13 7.55 -14.80
N GLU A 266 -23.89 7.12 -15.04
CA GLU A 266 -23.31 7.19 -16.40
C GLU A 266 -24.18 6.41 -17.41
N PRO A 267 -24.58 7.02 -18.52
CA PRO A 267 -25.36 6.34 -19.55
C PRO A 267 -24.50 5.32 -20.29
N VAL A 268 -25.09 4.21 -20.75
CA VAL A 268 -24.38 3.21 -21.58
C VAL A 268 -24.32 3.71 -23.03
N VAL A 269 -23.54 4.75 -23.27
CA VAL A 269 -23.37 5.38 -24.58
C VAL A 269 -21.98 5.05 -25.12
N ASN A 270 -21.92 4.15 -26.10
CA ASN A 270 -20.71 3.88 -26.87
C ASN A 270 -20.69 4.79 -28.10
N LEU A 271 -20.11 5.98 -27.96
CA LEU A 271 -19.80 6.86 -29.08
C LEU A 271 -18.31 6.77 -29.40
N ASP A 272 -18.00 6.35 -30.61
CA ASP A 272 -16.63 6.41 -31.12
C ASP A 272 -16.23 7.86 -31.43
N LEU A 273 -14.92 8.13 -31.42
CA LEU A 273 -14.33 9.44 -31.75
C LEU A 273 -14.88 10.08 -33.04
N ASP A 274 -15.25 9.27 -34.03
CA ASP A 274 -15.77 9.75 -35.30
C ASP A 274 -17.16 10.39 -35.16
N HIS A 275 -18.00 9.96 -34.20
CA HIS A 275 -19.30 10.60 -33.94
C HIS A 275 -19.13 12.01 -33.37
N TYR A 276 -18.17 12.19 -32.45
CA TYR A 276 -17.88 13.50 -31.88
C TYR A 276 -17.28 14.45 -32.91
N ARG A 277 -16.47 13.93 -33.85
CA ARG A 277 -15.96 14.73 -34.99
C ARG A 277 -17.07 15.16 -35.93
N ILE A 278 -18.05 14.30 -36.21
CA ILE A 278 -19.21 14.67 -37.04
C ILE A 278 -20.02 15.78 -36.38
N LEU A 279 -20.28 15.70 -35.08
CA LEU A 279 -20.98 16.77 -34.34
C LEU A 279 -20.18 18.07 -34.30
N HIS A 280 -18.86 17.99 -34.11
CA HIS A 280 -17.97 19.14 -34.11
C HIS A 280 -17.93 19.83 -35.47
N GLN A 281 -17.82 19.05 -36.55
CA GLN A 281 -17.85 19.57 -37.92
C GLN A 281 -19.18 20.26 -38.22
N ARG A 282 -20.31 19.66 -37.80
CA ARG A 282 -21.64 20.28 -37.95
C ARG A 282 -21.77 21.58 -37.17
N LEU A 283 -21.25 21.63 -35.94
CA LEU A 283 -21.24 22.87 -35.16
C LEU A 283 -20.45 23.96 -35.87
N ILE A 284 -19.27 23.65 -36.42
CA ILE A 284 -18.46 24.63 -37.17
C ILE A 284 -19.21 25.13 -38.40
N GLU A 285 -19.74 24.22 -39.22
CA GLU A 285 -20.48 24.59 -40.44
C GLU A 285 -21.70 25.46 -40.10
N HIS A 286 -22.39 25.12 -39.02
CA HIS A 286 -23.55 25.85 -38.54
C HIS A 286 -23.22 27.25 -38.01
N GLU A 287 -22.14 27.38 -37.22
CA GLU A 287 -21.64 28.65 -36.67
C GLU A 287 -21.13 29.60 -37.78
N GLU A 288 -20.46 29.05 -38.79
CA GLU A 288 -20.04 29.80 -39.99
C GLU A 288 -21.24 30.30 -40.79
N LEU A 289 -22.28 29.48 -40.96
CA LEU A 289 -23.47 29.83 -41.74
C LEU A 289 -24.32 30.93 -41.10
N LEU A 290 -24.54 30.89 -39.78
CA LEU A 290 -25.45 31.82 -39.10
C LEU A 290 -24.75 33.06 -38.49
N TYR A 291 -23.57 32.88 -37.91
CA TYR A 291 -22.90 33.93 -37.13
C TYR A 291 -21.62 34.46 -37.78
N GLY A 292 -21.16 33.85 -38.87
CA GLY A 292 -19.94 34.27 -39.59
C GLY A 292 -18.65 34.11 -38.78
N SER A 293 -18.70 33.40 -37.65
CA SER A 293 -17.57 33.17 -36.75
C SER A 293 -17.26 31.67 -36.64
N ALA A 294 -16.09 31.23 -37.10
CA ALA A 294 -15.60 29.89 -36.85
C ALA A 294 -14.80 29.91 -35.53
N GLN A 295 -15.35 29.46 -34.40
CA GLN A 295 -14.62 29.65 -33.12
C GLN A 295 -14.64 28.52 -32.07
N GLN A 296 -13.41 28.29 -31.58
CA GLN A 296 -12.83 27.81 -30.30
C GLN A 296 -13.31 26.54 -29.59
N VAL A 297 -14.50 25.99 -29.85
CA VAL A 297 -14.89 24.76 -29.13
C VAL A 297 -14.19 23.56 -29.77
N GLY A 298 -13.37 22.83 -29.02
CA GLY A 298 -12.62 21.67 -29.50
C GLY A 298 -13.44 20.37 -29.50
N VAL A 299 -12.96 19.34 -30.22
CA VAL A 299 -13.61 18.01 -30.25
C VAL A 299 -13.72 17.39 -28.86
N GLU A 300 -12.75 17.65 -27.98
CA GLU A 300 -12.81 17.18 -26.58
C GLU A 300 -13.89 17.88 -25.75
N GLU A 301 -14.17 19.15 -26.04
CA GLU A 301 -15.23 19.91 -25.38
C GLU A 301 -16.60 19.47 -25.90
N VAL A 302 -16.72 19.22 -27.22
CA VAL A 302 -17.89 18.54 -27.79
C VAL A 302 -18.11 17.18 -27.14
N MET A 303 -17.03 16.42 -26.90
CA MET A 303 -17.13 15.14 -26.19
C MET A 303 -17.64 15.31 -24.76
N TYR A 304 -17.16 16.30 -24.01
CA TYR A 304 -17.67 16.63 -22.68
C TYR A 304 -19.14 17.07 -22.71
N ILE A 305 -19.51 17.97 -23.63
CA ILE A 305 -20.89 18.47 -23.77
C ILE A 305 -21.84 17.32 -24.12
N VAL A 306 -21.47 16.48 -25.08
CA VAL A 306 -22.33 15.38 -25.52
C VAL A 306 -22.37 14.25 -24.49
N LYS A 307 -21.25 13.89 -23.86
CA LYS A 307 -21.16 12.74 -22.96
C LYS A 307 -21.56 13.06 -21.52
N GLU A 308 -21.06 14.17 -20.97
CA GLU A 308 -21.16 14.51 -19.54
C GLU A 308 -22.30 15.49 -19.25
N LEU A 309 -22.57 16.47 -20.14
CA LEU A 309 -23.67 17.43 -19.95
C LEU A 309 -25.01 16.87 -20.43
N TRP A 310 -25.05 16.39 -21.68
CA TRP A 310 -26.30 16.00 -22.33
C TRP A 310 -26.48 14.49 -22.52
N HIS A 311 -25.53 13.66 -22.07
CA HIS A 311 -25.67 12.18 -22.03
C HIS A 311 -26.09 11.53 -23.37
N GLY A 312 -25.72 12.15 -24.49
CA GLY A 312 -26.09 11.76 -25.85
C GLY A 312 -27.59 11.90 -26.16
N GLN A 313 -28.29 12.83 -25.50
CA GLN A 313 -29.71 13.13 -25.67
C GLN A 313 -29.94 14.59 -26.09
N SER A 314 -31.08 14.85 -26.74
CA SER A 314 -31.53 16.21 -26.95
C SER A 314 -31.93 16.84 -25.61
N ALA A 315 -31.63 18.12 -25.42
CA ALA A 315 -32.07 18.90 -24.27
C ALA A 315 -33.60 18.92 -24.10
N ARG A 316 -34.36 18.70 -25.20
CA ARG A 316 -35.83 18.62 -25.19
C ARG A 316 -36.40 17.22 -24.97
N ASP A 317 -35.58 16.17 -24.99
CA ASP A 317 -36.05 14.80 -24.76
C ASP A 317 -36.28 14.55 -23.25
N GLN A 318 -37.42 15.01 -22.73
CA GLN A 318 -37.78 14.84 -21.31
C GLN A 318 -38.33 13.45 -20.95
N SER A 319 -38.44 12.51 -21.90
CA SER A 319 -39.04 11.20 -21.63
C SER A 319 -38.03 10.04 -21.67
N ASN A 320 -37.98 9.28 -20.56
CA ASN A 320 -37.40 7.94 -20.46
C ASN A 320 -38.05 6.90 -21.42
N LYS A 321 -38.91 7.30 -22.37
CA LYS A 321 -39.79 6.38 -23.11
C LYS A 321 -39.19 5.78 -24.38
N ASN A 322 -38.16 6.36 -25.00
CA ASN A 322 -37.64 5.85 -26.28
C ASN A 322 -36.19 5.34 -26.20
N VAL A 323 -35.93 4.22 -25.52
CA VAL A 323 -34.63 3.55 -25.63
C VAL A 323 -34.79 2.04 -25.76
N GLY A 324 -34.91 1.57 -27.00
CA GLY A 324 -34.87 0.16 -27.38
C GLY A 324 -33.98 -0.08 -28.60
N ARG A 325 -33.24 -1.20 -28.57
CA ARG A 325 -32.46 -1.88 -29.63
C ARG A 325 -31.32 -1.16 -30.36
N LYS A 326 -31.19 0.15 -30.31
CA LYS A 326 -30.03 0.82 -30.91
C LYS A 326 -28.96 1.09 -29.83
N MET A 327 -28.07 0.11 -29.63
CA MET A 327 -26.81 0.29 -28.88
C MET A 327 -25.90 1.36 -29.53
N TRP A 328 -26.30 1.84 -30.71
CA TRP A 328 -25.80 2.99 -31.44
C TRP A 328 -26.90 4.04 -31.52
N ARG A 329 -26.95 5.01 -30.60
CA ARG A 329 -27.88 6.14 -30.75
C ARG A 329 -27.49 6.91 -32.03
N SER A 330 -28.49 7.22 -32.87
CA SER A 330 -28.24 7.90 -34.15
C SER A 330 -27.82 9.34 -33.86
N VAL A 331 -26.52 9.58 -33.73
CA VAL A 331 -25.95 10.93 -33.67
C VAL A 331 -26.19 11.70 -34.96
N ASN A 332 -26.56 10.98 -36.03
CA ASN A 332 -26.82 11.56 -37.34
C ASN A 332 -27.94 12.61 -37.32
N GLU A 333 -28.85 12.61 -36.36
CA GLU A 333 -29.96 13.57 -36.25
C GLU A 333 -29.72 14.68 -35.22
N LEU A 334 -28.58 14.65 -34.51
CA LEU A 334 -28.24 15.60 -33.46
C LEU A 334 -27.27 16.67 -33.98
N MET A 335 -27.39 17.86 -33.40
CA MET A 335 -26.49 18.99 -33.62
C MET A 335 -26.37 19.85 -32.35
N LEU A 336 -25.24 20.54 -32.21
CA LEU A 336 -25.02 21.50 -31.13
C LEU A 336 -25.39 22.90 -31.62
N VAL A 337 -26.11 23.64 -30.79
CA VAL A 337 -26.51 25.04 -31.05
C VAL A 337 -26.32 25.90 -29.80
N ARG A 338 -26.26 27.22 -29.98
CA ARG A 338 -26.16 28.18 -28.87
C ARG A 338 -27.49 28.24 -28.10
N TRP A 339 -27.44 28.19 -26.78
CA TRP A 339 -28.61 28.45 -25.94
C TRP A 339 -29.05 29.91 -26.09
N ASP A 340 -28.11 30.83 -25.90
CA ASP A 340 -28.30 32.27 -26.09
C ASP A 340 -27.47 32.73 -27.30
N GLY A 341 -28.16 33.14 -28.36
CA GLY A 341 -27.54 33.59 -29.61
C GLY A 341 -26.70 34.88 -29.45
N SER A 342 -26.95 35.66 -28.40
CA SER A 342 -26.16 36.87 -28.11
C SER A 342 -24.77 36.57 -27.54
N LYS A 343 -24.58 35.37 -27.01
CA LYS A 343 -23.32 34.90 -26.41
C LYS A 343 -22.57 33.99 -27.40
N PRO A 344 -21.23 33.95 -27.33
CA PRO A 344 -20.45 33.06 -28.18
C PRO A 344 -20.69 31.59 -27.83
N ALA A 345 -20.39 30.68 -28.76
CA ALA A 345 -20.38 29.25 -28.50
C ALA A 345 -19.30 28.90 -27.44
N SER A 346 -19.72 28.33 -26.32
CA SER A 346 -18.86 27.90 -25.22
C SER A 346 -19.47 26.68 -24.53
N VAL A 347 -18.69 26.01 -23.67
CA VAL A 347 -19.18 24.85 -22.88
C VAL A 347 -20.39 25.22 -22.01
N SER A 348 -20.49 26.48 -21.57
CA SER A 348 -21.60 27.01 -20.76
C SER A 348 -22.75 27.63 -21.58
N ASN A 349 -22.68 27.60 -22.91
CA ASN A 349 -23.71 28.18 -23.79
C ASN A 349 -24.12 27.25 -24.95
N LEU A 350 -23.73 25.97 -24.93
CA LEU A 350 -24.08 25.00 -25.98
C LEU A 350 -25.05 23.93 -25.47
N ILE A 351 -26.10 23.70 -26.26
CA ILE A 351 -27.12 22.68 -26.03
C ILE A 351 -27.11 21.67 -27.18
N LEU A 352 -27.46 20.42 -26.90
CA LEU A 352 -27.60 19.36 -27.90
C LEU A 352 -29.09 19.24 -28.28
N LEU A 353 -29.44 19.35 -29.56
CA LEU A 353 -30.82 19.26 -30.05
C LEU A 353 -30.90 18.38 -31.31
N LYS A 354 -32.10 17.92 -31.66
CA LYS A 354 -32.36 17.36 -33.01
C LYS A 354 -32.46 18.49 -34.03
N PHE A 355 -32.18 18.21 -35.31
CA PHE A 355 -32.25 19.23 -36.38
C PHE A 355 -33.54 20.08 -36.36
N LYS A 356 -34.72 19.46 -36.28
CA LYS A 356 -36.00 20.19 -36.23
C LYS A 356 -36.19 21.02 -34.96
N GLU A 357 -35.62 20.56 -33.84
CA GLU A 357 -35.70 21.27 -32.55
C GLU A 357 -34.75 22.47 -32.54
N ALA A 358 -33.58 22.34 -33.19
CA ALA A 358 -32.61 23.41 -33.37
C ALA A 358 -33.18 24.56 -34.22
N GLU A 359 -33.79 24.25 -35.37
CA GLU A 359 -34.46 25.25 -36.23
C GLU A 359 -35.53 26.05 -35.46
N LEU A 360 -36.33 25.35 -34.64
CA LEU A 360 -37.36 25.99 -33.82
C LEU A 360 -36.75 26.86 -32.71
N HIS A 361 -35.71 26.37 -32.04
CA HIS A 361 -34.98 27.11 -31.01
C HIS A 361 -34.39 28.41 -31.56
N GLU A 362 -33.83 28.38 -32.76
CA GLU A 362 -33.24 29.56 -33.41
C GLU A 362 -34.27 30.57 -33.91
N SER A 363 -35.46 30.12 -34.25
CA SER A 363 -36.58 31.02 -34.61
C SER A 363 -37.20 31.74 -33.40
N THR A 364 -36.81 31.38 -32.18
CA THR A 364 -37.42 31.86 -30.92
C THR A 364 -36.39 32.55 -30.03
N THR A 365 -36.79 33.55 -29.23
CA THR A 365 -35.89 34.17 -28.24
C THR A 365 -35.92 33.43 -26.90
N VAL A 366 -34.81 33.47 -26.16
CA VAL A 366 -34.69 32.86 -24.82
C VAL A 366 -35.74 33.42 -23.85
N GLU A 367 -36.12 34.69 -23.97
CA GLU A 367 -37.18 35.31 -23.16
C GLU A 367 -38.57 34.73 -23.46
N ASN A 368 -38.85 34.37 -24.72
CA ASN A 368 -40.09 33.71 -25.08
C ASN A 368 -40.13 32.26 -24.56
N ILE A 369 -39.01 31.52 -24.65
CA ILE A 369 -38.90 30.17 -24.10
C ILE A 369 -39.14 30.18 -22.58
N LYS A 370 -38.62 31.17 -21.86
CA LYS A 370 -38.85 31.34 -20.41
C LYS A 370 -40.32 31.53 -20.05
N ASN A 371 -41.09 32.19 -20.92
CA ASN A 371 -42.51 32.46 -20.70
C ASN A 371 -43.40 31.29 -21.14
N GLU A 372 -43.02 30.58 -22.21
CA GLU A 372 -43.78 29.45 -22.77
C GLU A 372 -43.52 28.13 -22.04
N ASP A 373 -42.28 27.85 -21.66
CA ASP A 373 -41.86 26.60 -21.01
C ASP A 373 -40.81 26.87 -19.91
N PRO A 374 -41.27 27.32 -18.72
CA PRO A 374 -40.37 27.66 -17.62
C PRO A 374 -39.62 26.44 -17.07
N GLU A 375 -40.21 25.24 -17.12
CA GLU A 375 -39.56 24.00 -16.66
C GLU A 375 -38.37 23.63 -17.54
N TYR A 376 -38.52 23.73 -18.87
CA TYR A 376 -37.42 23.53 -19.81
C TYR A 376 -36.31 24.58 -19.62
N TYR A 377 -36.69 25.86 -19.44
CA TYR A 377 -35.73 26.94 -19.21
C TYR A 377 -34.89 26.72 -17.95
N ASP A 378 -35.53 26.41 -16.82
CA ASP A 378 -34.86 26.23 -15.53
C ASP A 378 -33.93 25.01 -15.55
N MET A 379 -34.35 23.91 -16.20
CA MET A 379 -33.51 22.73 -16.39
C MET A 379 -32.24 23.06 -17.19
N VAL A 380 -32.37 23.72 -18.35
CA VAL A 380 -31.22 24.03 -19.20
C VAL A 380 -30.26 24.98 -18.50
N ILE A 381 -30.77 26.02 -17.83
CA ILE A 381 -29.94 26.95 -17.06
C ILE A 381 -29.22 26.25 -15.90
N ALA A 382 -29.86 25.31 -15.21
CA ALA A 382 -29.21 24.53 -14.15
C ALA A 382 -28.04 23.69 -14.70
N VAL A 383 -28.22 23.03 -15.84
CA VAL A 383 -27.17 22.24 -16.50
C VAL A 383 -26.01 23.13 -16.97
N LEU A 384 -26.30 24.27 -17.60
CA LEU A 384 -25.27 25.18 -18.09
C LEU A 384 -24.50 25.90 -16.96
N LYS A 385 -25.17 26.27 -15.85
CA LYS A 385 -24.49 26.79 -14.66
C LYS A 385 -23.57 25.75 -14.01
N ARG A 386 -24.00 24.49 -13.97
CA ARG A 386 -23.15 23.39 -13.49
C ARG A 386 -21.93 23.22 -14.39
N ALA A 387 -22.12 23.26 -15.71
CA ALA A 387 -21.03 23.21 -16.69
C ALA A 387 -20.00 24.33 -16.46
N GLU A 388 -20.45 25.54 -16.16
CA GLU A 388 -19.58 26.68 -15.86
C GLU A 388 -18.74 26.45 -14.60
N ILE A 389 -19.35 25.95 -13.51
CA ILE A 389 -18.65 25.64 -12.25
C ILE A 389 -17.64 24.50 -12.44
N ASP A 390 -18.07 23.40 -13.07
CA ASP A 390 -17.23 22.22 -13.29
C ASP A 390 -16.06 22.56 -14.22
N TYR A 391 -16.31 23.34 -15.28
CA TYR A 391 -15.27 23.75 -16.22
C TYR A 391 -14.30 24.76 -15.59
N MET A 392 -14.75 25.65 -14.69
CA MET A 392 -13.88 26.56 -13.93
C MET A 392 -13.03 25.81 -12.89
N LEU A 393 -13.56 24.77 -12.23
CA LEU A 393 -12.79 23.88 -11.35
C LEU A 393 -11.75 23.08 -12.14
N ILE A 394 -12.12 22.58 -13.33
CA ILE A 394 -11.20 21.92 -14.25
C ILE A 394 -10.15 22.91 -14.76
N PHE A 395 -10.48 24.19 -14.97
CA PHE A 395 -9.51 25.22 -15.36
C PHE A 395 -8.60 25.65 -14.21
N ALA A 396 -9.10 25.74 -12.98
CA ALA A 396 -8.29 25.94 -11.77
C ALA A 396 -7.31 24.78 -11.56
N LEU A 397 -7.70 23.55 -11.93
CA LEU A 397 -6.83 22.38 -11.96
C LEU A 397 -5.92 22.30 -13.20
N LYS A 398 -6.31 22.90 -14.35
CA LYS A 398 -5.50 23.00 -15.58
C LYS A 398 -4.54 24.20 -15.59
N ALA A 399 -4.75 25.20 -14.74
CA ALA A 399 -3.86 26.35 -14.56
C ALA A 399 -2.59 26.02 -13.75
N SER A 400 -2.42 24.75 -13.35
CA SER A 400 -1.13 24.20 -12.93
C SER A 400 -0.28 23.81 -14.15
N PRO A 401 0.99 24.24 -14.28
CA PRO A 401 1.81 24.04 -15.50
C PRO A 401 2.14 22.57 -15.84
N LYS A 402 1.71 21.58 -15.03
CA LYS A 402 2.23 20.21 -15.06
C LYS A 402 1.42 19.18 -15.86
N ARG A 403 0.39 19.55 -16.65
CA ARG A 403 -0.38 18.58 -17.45
C ARG A 403 -0.56 18.93 -18.93
N ARG A 404 0.50 19.40 -19.59
CA ARG A 404 0.52 19.54 -21.07
C ARG A 404 1.24 18.41 -21.82
N LEU A 405 1.86 17.45 -21.11
CA LEU A 405 2.71 16.40 -21.72
C LEU A 405 2.10 14.98 -21.78
N LEU A 406 0.86 14.77 -21.29
CA LEU A 406 0.25 13.43 -21.22
C LEU A 406 -0.97 13.21 -22.15
N ARG A 407 -1.15 14.03 -23.20
CA ARG A 407 -2.27 13.89 -24.17
C ARG A 407 -1.91 13.40 -25.56
N LEU A 408 -0.66 13.00 -25.78
CA LEU A 408 -0.22 12.46 -27.07
C LEU A 408 0.28 11.02 -26.93
N TYR A 409 -0.48 10.07 -26.39
CA TYR A 409 -0.30 8.64 -26.70
C TYR A 409 -1.51 7.81 -26.23
N GLY A 410 -2.53 7.74 -27.09
CA GLY A 410 -3.60 6.74 -27.03
C GLY A 410 -3.64 6.01 -28.37
N GLN A 411 -2.92 4.89 -28.45
CA GLN A 411 -2.71 4.08 -29.66
C GLN A 411 -4.02 3.59 -30.29
N LYS A 412 -4.17 3.84 -31.60
CA LYS A 412 -5.00 3.06 -32.52
C LYS A 412 -4.41 1.65 -32.63
N LYS A 413 -5.23 0.63 -32.37
CA LYS A 413 -4.95 -0.78 -32.69
C LYS A 413 -4.96 -0.96 -34.22
N LEU A 414 -3.80 -1.27 -34.78
CA LEU A 414 -3.66 -1.89 -36.10
C LEU A 414 -4.32 -3.29 -36.07
N ARG A 415 -5.23 -3.55 -37.02
CA ARG A 415 -5.64 -4.92 -37.37
C ARG A 415 -4.90 -5.35 -38.64
N PRO A 416 -4.53 -6.64 -38.77
CA PRO A 416 -3.77 -7.14 -39.91
C PRO A 416 -4.66 -7.26 -41.15
N CYS A 417 -4.13 -6.83 -42.30
CA CYS A 417 -4.67 -7.14 -43.62
C CYS A 417 -4.53 -8.64 -43.89
N SER A 418 -5.65 -9.33 -44.07
CA SER A 418 -5.72 -10.54 -44.87
C SER A 418 -5.91 -10.14 -46.33
N LEU A 419 -4.87 -10.34 -47.15
CA LEU A 419 -4.99 -10.45 -48.61
C LEU A 419 -6.01 -11.53 -48.94
N LEU A 420 -6.99 -11.23 -49.80
CA LEU A 420 -7.60 -12.18 -50.75
C LEU A 420 -8.63 -11.43 -51.64
N TRP A 421 -8.35 -11.44 -52.96
CA TRP A 421 -9.24 -11.22 -54.13
C TRP A 421 -9.54 -9.79 -54.68
N LEU A 422 -8.91 -9.50 -55.85
CA LEU A 422 -9.37 -8.64 -56.97
C LEU A 422 -10.59 -9.29 -57.70
N PRO A 423 -11.20 -8.70 -58.78
CA PRO A 423 -11.58 -7.33 -59.13
C PRO A 423 -13.02 -7.23 -59.70
N ARG A 424 -13.55 -6.00 -59.98
CA ARG A 424 -14.63 -5.60 -60.93
C ARG A 424 -15.15 -4.21 -60.46
N VAL A 425 -15.26 -3.12 -61.23
CA VAL A 425 -15.51 -2.87 -62.65
C VAL A 425 -14.91 -1.50 -63.02
N LEU A 426 -14.44 -1.41 -64.27
CA LEU A 426 -13.97 -0.24 -65.01
C LEU A 426 -15.03 0.86 -65.22
N LEU A 427 -14.59 2.13 -65.21
CA LEU A 427 -14.94 3.31 -66.06
C LEU A 427 -16.43 3.65 -66.38
N PRO A 428 -16.79 4.92 -66.74
CA PRO A 428 -15.97 6.03 -67.28
C PRO A 428 -16.15 7.37 -66.48
N PHE A 429 -15.35 8.42 -66.60
CA PHE A 429 -15.06 9.24 -67.77
C PHE A 429 -13.70 9.94 -67.66
N LEU A 430 -13.02 9.98 -68.81
CA LEU A 430 -11.86 10.81 -69.11
C LEU A 430 -12.27 12.29 -69.14
N THR A 431 -11.49 13.15 -68.49
CA THR A 431 -10.89 14.38 -69.06
C THR A 431 -10.29 15.21 -67.93
N MET A 432 -8.96 15.24 -67.81
CA MET A 432 -8.18 16.43 -67.41
C MET A 432 -6.66 16.16 -67.51
N ASP A 433 -5.94 17.26 -67.72
CA ASP A 433 -4.64 17.45 -68.37
C ASP A 433 -3.42 16.56 -68.00
N ARG A 434 -2.57 16.30 -69.01
CA ARG A 434 -1.37 15.43 -68.94
C ARG A 434 -0.16 16.05 -68.21
N ALA A 435 -0.23 17.30 -67.76
CA ALA A 435 0.90 17.97 -67.11
C ALA A 435 0.96 17.80 -65.57
N LEU A 436 -0.18 17.53 -64.91
CA LEU A 436 -0.25 17.43 -63.45
C LEU A 436 0.09 16.03 -62.91
N VAL A 437 -0.01 15.01 -63.76
CA VAL A 437 0.24 13.61 -63.38
C VAL A 437 1.75 13.33 -63.21
N PHE A 438 2.61 14.07 -63.91
CA PHE A 438 4.06 13.87 -63.85
C PHE A 438 4.71 14.46 -62.58
N SER A 439 4.12 15.49 -61.95
CA SER A 439 4.65 16.07 -60.70
C SER A 439 4.19 15.34 -59.43
N VAL A 440 3.04 14.66 -59.48
CA VAL A 440 2.46 13.94 -58.33
C VAL A 440 3.02 12.52 -58.17
N LEU A 441 3.62 11.94 -59.21
CA LEU A 441 4.21 10.59 -59.19
C LEU A 441 5.65 10.52 -58.65
N LEU A 442 6.32 11.65 -58.39
CA LEU A 442 7.71 11.67 -57.89
C LEU A 442 7.85 11.75 -56.37
N LEU A 443 6.79 12.11 -55.63
CA LEU A 443 6.81 12.15 -54.16
C LEU A 443 6.76 10.78 -53.44
N PRO A 444 6.22 9.67 -54.01
CA PRO A 444 6.19 8.39 -53.29
C PRO A 444 7.53 7.64 -53.28
N CYS A 445 8.46 7.95 -54.17
CA CYS A 445 9.74 7.22 -54.27
C CYS A 445 10.73 7.54 -53.14
N PHE A 446 10.61 8.68 -52.46
CA PHE A 446 11.53 9.05 -51.38
C PHE A 446 11.19 8.43 -50.02
N LEU A 447 9.96 7.90 -49.83
CA LEU A 447 9.50 7.34 -48.56
C LEU A 447 9.70 5.81 -48.44
N LEU A 448 10.09 5.13 -49.52
CA LEU A 448 10.28 3.67 -49.56
C LEU A 448 11.71 3.20 -49.23
N LEU A 449 12.67 4.12 -49.06
CA LEU A 449 14.07 3.78 -48.78
C LEU A 449 14.47 3.81 -47.29
N ALA A 450 13.54 4.12 -46.37
CA ALA A 450 13.83 4.27 -44.93
C ALA A 450 13.15 3.24 -44.01
N ALA A 451 12.73 2.09 -44.53
CA ALA A 451 12.19 0.99 -43.71
C ALA A 451 13.31 0.03 -43.30
N GLY A 452 14.16 0.48 -42.38
CA GLY A 452 15.03 -0.42 -41.60
C GLY A 452 14.21 -1.19 -40.57
N GLU A 453 14.61 -2.44 -40.32
CA GLU A 453 13.94 -3.45 -39.48
C GLU A 453 13.23 -2.90 -38.23
N SER A 454 11.89 -2.90 -38.25
CA SER A 454 11.08 -2.53 -37.09
C SER A 454 10.75 -3.76 -36.25
N ASN A 455 11.40 -3.91 -35.10
CA ASN A 455 10.90 -4.76 -34.02
C ASN A 455 9.47 -4.32 -33.67
N SER A 456 8.51 -5.23 -33.75
CA SER A 456 7.09 -4.89 -33.53
C SER A 456 6.83 -4.63 -32.05
N LEU A 457 6.90 -3.36 -31.63
CA LEU A 457 6.38 -2.94 -30.31
C LEU A 457 4.84 -3.05 -30.35
N LYS A 458 4.26 -3.96 -29.55
CA LYS A 458 2.84 -4.33 -29.64
C LYS A 458 1.94 -3.56 -28.67
N SER A 459 2.49 -2.87 -27.67
CA SER A 459 1.73 -2.14 -26.65
C SER A 459 2.46 -0.90 -26.10
N VAL A 460 1.74 0.01 -25.45
CA VAL A 460 2.32 1.20 -24.77
C VAL A 460 3.32 0.81 -23.68
N PRO A 461 3.08 -0.21 -22.83
CA PRO A 461 4.09 -0.69 -21.88
C PRO A 461 5.37 -1.21 -22.53
N ASP A 462 5.30 -1.81 -23.72
CA ASP A 462 6.49 -2.27 -24.45
C ASP A 462 7.31 -1.09 -24.96
N LEU A 463 6.64 -0.01 -25.38
CA LEU A 463 7.30 1.24 -25.77
C LEU A 463 7.94 1.92 -24.54
N GLU A 464 7.24 1.94 -23.40
CA GLU A 464 7.77 2.50 -22.15
C GLU A 464 9.02 1.73 -21.69
N LYS A 465 8.99 0.39 -21.71
CA LYS A 465 10.17 -0.44 -21.42
C LYS A 465 11.32 -0.27 -22.41
N ALA A 466 11.03 0.09 -23.66
CA ALA A 466 12.06 0.37 -24.66
C ALA A 466 12.67 1.78 -24.50
N MET A 467 11.91 2.73 -23.94
CA MET A 467 12.35 4.13 -23.77
C MET A 467 13.00 4.40 -22.40
N TYR A 468 12.48 3.77 -21.35
CA TYR A 468 12.89 3.99 -19.97
C TYR A 468 13.52 2.74 -19.39
N VAL A 469 14.72 2.90 -18.86
CA VAL A 469 15.44 1.87 -18.14
C VAL A 469 15.36 2.19 -16.66
N ASN A 470 14.63 1.37 -15.90
CA ASN A 470 14.59 1.50 -14.44
C ASN A 470 15.89 0.93 -13.87
N ILE A 471 16.54 1.73 -13.02
CA ILE A 471 17.79 1.36 -12.35
C ILE A 471 17.47 1.02 -10.90
N GLY A 472 17.84 -0.18 -10.48
CA GLY A 472 17.75 -0.58 -9.09
C GLY A 472 18.80 0.17 -8.26
N GLY A 473 18.43 0.59 -7.04
CA GLY A 473 19.37 1.25 -6.15
C GLY A 473 18.78 1.45 -4.76
N TYR A 474 19.66 1.61 -3.78
CA TYR A 474 19.30 1.87 -2.39
C TYR A 474 19.34 3.38 -2.12
N PRO A 475 18.20 4.00 -1.76
CA PRO A 475 18.13 5.44 -1.57
C PRO A 475 18.60 5.88 -0.18
N CYS A 476 19.19 7.07 -0.11
CA CYS A 476 19.26 7.87 1.11
C CYS A 476 17.92 8.59 1.30
N VAL A 477 17.32 8.52 2.49
CA VAL A 477 15.99 9.09 2.76
C VAL A 477 16.06 10.30 3.70
N ARG A 478 14.96 11.05 3.79
CA ARG A 478 14.85 12.23 4.66
C ARG A 478 14.29 11.83 6.03
N ILE A 479 15.08 12.09 7.07
CA ILE A 479 14.72 11.88 8.48
C ILE A 479 14.78 13.24 9.18
N LEU A 480 13.94 13.46 10.19
CA LEU A 480 13.89 14.68 10.97
C LEU A 480 14.04 14.35 12.46
N ASN A 481 14.66 15.29 13.18
CA ASN A 481 14.58 15.38 14.63
C ASN A 481 14.04 16.75 15.05
N LEU A 482 14.05 17.03 16.35
CA LEU A 482 13.66 18.34 16.89
C LEU A 482 14.62 19.47 16.51
N SER A 483 15.85 19.15 16.12
CA SER A 483 16.90 20.12 15.76
C SER A 483 16.89 20.47 14.26
N GLY A 484 16.31 19.62 13.41
CA GLY A 484 16.21 19.88 11.98
C GLY A 484 16.05 18.64 11.10
N GLU A 485 16.31 18.82 9.80
CA GLU A 485 16.25 17.78 8.76
C GLU A 485 17.63 17.16 8.50
N LEU A 486 17.66 15.85 8.30
CA LEU A 486 18.84 15.05 7.96
C LEU A 486 18.58 14.14 6.75
N GLY A 487 19.65 13.69 6.09
CA GLY A 487 19.55 12.79 4.95
C GLY A 487 19.16 13.51 3.65
N CYS A 488 18.59 12.78 2.69
CA CYS A 488 18.53 13.22 1.29
C CYS A 488 17.10 13.50 0.81
N SER A 489 16.96 14.47 -0.11
CA SER A 489 15.71 14.75 -0.85
C SER A 489 16.05 15.39 -2.19
N ASN A 490 15.15 15.29 -3.15
CA ASN A 490 15.21 16.13 -4.34
C ASN A 490 15.20 17.63 -3.98
N PRO A 491 15.94 18.48 -4.74
CA PRO A 491 15.80 19.93 -4.68
C PRO A 491 14.42 20.37 -5.18
N GLY A 492 13.67 21.06 -4.32
CA GLY A 492 12.34 21.60 -4.64
C GLY A 492 11.21 20.57 -4.69
N HIS A 493 10.10 20.94 -5.34
CA HIS A 493 8.84 20.16 -5.36
C HIS A 493 8.73 19.15 -6.51
N GLY A 494 9.81 18.85 -7.23
CA GLY A 494 9.78 18.10 -8.49
C GLY A 494 10.82 16.98 -8.59
N LYS A 495 10.62 16.12 -9.59
CA LYS A 495 11.64 15.16 -10.02
C LYS A 495 12.82 15.90 -10.64
N VAL A 496 14.03 15.40 -10.43
CA VAL A 496 15.24 16.01 -10.98
C VAL A 496 15.74 15.17 -12.13
N VAL A 497 16.06 15.81 -13.25
CA VAL A 497 16.60 15.16 -14.45
C VAL A 497 17.94 15.80 -14.77
N ALA A 498 18.98 14.98 -14.91
CA ALA A 498 20.31 15.45 -15.26
C ALA A 498 21.10 14.43 -16.09
N PRO A 499 22.01 14.89 -16.97
CA PRO A 499 22.93 14.01 -17.66
C PRO A 499 23.84 13.28 -16.68
N VAL A 500 24.11 12.00 -16.97
CA VAL A 500 24.98 11.16 -16.15
C VAL A 500 26.43 11.34 -16.60
N PHE A 501 27.31 11.66 -15.65
CA PHE A 501 28.76 11.76 -15.85
C PHE A 501 29.50 10.96 -14.77
N ARG A 502 30.60 10.32 -15.17
CA ARG A 502 31.49 9.63 -14.23
C ARG A 502 32.57 10.58 -13.76
N LEU A 503 32.83 10.62 -12.46
CA LEU A 503 33.97 11.34 -11.89
C LEU A 503 35.09 10.34 -11.61
N GLU A 504 36.19 10.44 -12.34
CA GLU A 504 37.39 9.63 -12.07
C GLU A 504 38.19 10.23 -10.90
N ASN A 505 38.76 9.36 -10.04
CA ASN A 505 39.72 9.69 -8.99
C ASN A 505 39.24 10.55 -7.79
N ILE A 506 38.02 10.32 -7.28
CA ILE A 506 37.59 10.90 -6.00
C ILE A 506 37.34 9.77 -5.00
N HIS A 507 38.22 9.61 -4.01
CA HIS A 507 38.11 8.56 -2.98
C HIS A 507 36.92 8.76 -2.03
N GLU A 508 36.33 9.96 -1.94
CA GLU A 508 35.11 10.23 -1.17
C GLU A 508 34.28 11.38 -1.80
N PRO A 509 33.38 11.09 -2.76
CA PRO A 509 32.65 12.15 -3.46
C PRO A 509 31.66 12.88 -2.56
N VAL A 510 30.97 12.18 -1.65
CA VAL A 510 29.95 12.80 -0.78
C VAL A 510 30.59 13.73 0.25
N THR A 511 31.77 13.43 0.81
CA THR A 511 32.46 14.33 1.74
C THR A 511 33.00 15.57 1.03
N ARG A 512 33.46 15.46 -0.22
CA ARG A 512 33.86 16.62 -1.02
C ARG A 512 32.67 17.50 -1.40
N VAL A 513 31.56 16.91 -1.82
CA VAL A 513 30.29 17.63 -2.10
C VAL A 513 29.77 18.30 -0.83
N SER A 514 29.89 17.64 0.33
CA SER A 514 29.47 18.21 1.61
C SER A 514 30.37 19.35 2.11
N ARG A 515 31.64 19.40 1.71
CA ARG A 515 32.60 20.44 2.13
C ARG A 515 32.64 21.66 1.20
N ASP A 516 32.26 21.50 -0.07
CA ASP A 516 32.25 22.58 -1.05
C ASP A 516 30.82 22.95 -1.48
N PRO A 517 30.19 23.95 -0.86
CA PRO A 517 28.80 24.32 -1.15
C PRO A 517 28.61 24.85 -2.58
N LYS A 518 29.62 25.48 -3.18
CA LYS A 518 29.54 25.96 -4.58
C LYS A 518 29.54 24.78 -5.57
N PHE A 519 30.23 23.71 -5.23
CA PHE A 519 30.19 22.47 -6.01
C PHE A 519 28.84 21.75 -5.85
N ALA A 520 28.30 21.71 -4.63
CA ALA A 520 27.00 21.09 -4.34
C ALA A 520 25.83 21.76 -5.06
N GLU A 521 25.84 23.09 -5.25
CA GLU A 521 24.79 23.81 -5.99
C GLU A 521 24.67 23.37 -7.46
N ASN A 522 25.73 22.82 -8.05
CA ASN A 522 25.74 22.37 -9.45
C ASN A 522 25.41 20.88 -9.61
N ILE A 523 25.12 20.18 -8.52
CA ILE A 523 24.87 18.73 -8.52
C ILE A 523 23.37 18.45 -8.40
N ALA A 524 22.86 17.75 -9.40
CA ALA A 524 21.47 17.32 -9.45
C ALA A 524 21.19 16.06 -8.61
N GLY A 525 22.20 15.23 -8.37
CA GLY A 525 22.12 13.97 -7.64
C GLY A 525 23.45 13.22 -7.66
N VAL A 526 23.64 12.28 -6.73
CA VAL A 526 24.87 11.47 -6.61
C VAL A 526 24.53 9.99 -6.71
N LEU A 527 25.26 9.28 -7.56
CA LEU A 527 25.17 7.84 -7.75
C LEU A 527 26.48 7.21 -7.28
N ILE A 528 26.40 6.26 -6.35
CA ILE A 528 27.57 5.61 -5.75
C ILE A 528 27.65 4.15 -6.24
N GLU A 529 28.79 3.76 -6.80
CA GLU A 529 29.07 2.38 -7.22
C GLU A 529 29.51 1.54 -6.01
N ALA A 530 28.91 0.36 -5.79
CA ALA A 530 29.27 -0.51 -4.68
C ALA A 530 30.68 -1.13 -4.81
N SER A 531 31.12 -1.45 -6.03
CA SER A 531 32.37 -2.16 -6.32
C SER A 531 33.65 -1.32 -6.12
N GLY A 532 33.55 0.01 -6.08
CA GLY A 532 34.70 0.90 -5.90
C GLY A 532 35.33 0.86 -4.49
N PHE A 533 34.62 0.29 -3.50
CA PHE A 533 35.01 0.38 -2.09
C PHE A 533 35.80 -0.82 -1.55
N GLN A 534 35.88 -1.94 -2.28
CA GLN A 534 36.60 -3.13 -1.82
C GLN A 534 38.12 -2.92 -1.67
N ASN A 535 38.68 -1.87 -2.29
CA ASN A 535 40.11 -1.52 -2.21
C ASN A 535 40.45 -0.47 -1.15
N LEU A 536 39.50 0.00 -0.34
CA LEU A 536 39.76 0.97 0.74
C LEU A 536 40.34 0.25 1.97
N SER A 537 41.66 0.05 1.99
CA SER A 537 42.42 -0.43 3.14
C SER A 537 42.27 0.45 4.41
N ILE A 538 41.70 1.65 4.26
CA ILE A 538 41.62 2.72 5.28
C ILE A 538 40.36 2.58 6.18
N GLY A 539 39.32 1.82 5.77
CA GLY A 539 38.07 1.71 6.55
C GLY A 539 37.17 2.95 6.41
N PHE A 540 35.84 2.78 6.45
CA PHE A 540 34.87 3.87 6.29
C PHE A 540 33.62 3.67 7.15
N SER A 541 33.32 4.65 8.00
CA SER A 541 32.09 4.70 8.79
C SER A 541 31.35 6.04 8.57
N PRO A 542 30.07 6.03 8.16
CA PRO A 542 29.29 7.25 8.00
C PRO A 542 28.80 7.85 9.33
N ALA A 543 28.88 7.11 10.43
CA ALA A 543 28.51 7.59 11.76
C ALA A 543 29.54 8.57 12.35
N GLU A 544 29.22 9.15 13.50
CA GLU A 544 30.12 10.03 14.23
C GLU A 544 31.26 9.26 14.91
N LYS A 545 32.25 10.00 15.41
CA LYS A 545 33.39 9.42 16.13
C LYS A 545 33.04 8.92 17.52
N PHE A 546 32.07 9.56 18.15
CA PHE A 546 31.40 9.08 19.35
C PHE A 546 29.91 9.05 19.05
N PRO A 547 29.39 7.88 18.64
CA PRO A 547 27.98 7.77 18.34
C PRO A 547 27.13 7.91 19.61
N GLN A 548 26.09 8.76 19.57
CA GLN A 548 25.13 8.97 20.67
C GLN A 548 25.75 9.45 21.98
N ALA A 549 26.79 10.28 21.87
CA ALA A 549 27.54 10.78 23.01
C ALA A 549 26.68 11.57 24.02
N GLU A 550 25.59 12.19 23.56
CA GLU A 550 24.65 12.94 24.39
C GLU A 550 23.91 12.10 25.44
N PHE A 551 23.86 10.77 25.26
CA PHE A 551 23.22 9.82 26.17
C PHE A 551 24.17 9.17 27.15
N ALA A 552 25.48 9.41 27.02
CA ALA A 552 26.48 8.79 27.87
C ALA A 552 26.26 9.11 29.37
N PRO A 553 26.47 8.13 30.27
CA PRO A 553 26.33 8.35 31.71
C PRO A 553 27.47 9.22 32.28
N TYR A 554 28.64 9.23 31.62
CA TYR A 554 29.82 10.00 32.00
C TYR A 554 29.93 11.38 31.32
N LYS A 555 30.60 12.33 31.99
CA LYS A 555 30.70 13.74 31.56
C LYS A 555 31.66 13.99 30.38
N ASN A 556 32.66 13.13 30.16
CA ASN A 556 33.64 13.33 29.10
C ASN A 556 33.20 12.66 27.79
N ILE A 557 32.59 13.45 26.91
CA ILE A 557 32.08 13.02 25.59
C ILE A 557 33.10 13.19 24.45
N SER A 558 34.37 13.47 24.75
CA SER A 558 35.41 13.69 23.72
C SER A 558 36.11 12.43 23.22
N TYR A 559 35.81 11.28 23.85
CA TYR A 559 36.40 10.00 23.50
C TYR A 559 35.97 9.56 22.10
N LYS A 560 36.82 8.78 21.41
CA LYS A 560 36.58 8.36 20.02
C LYS A 560 36.49 6.85 19.95
N TRP A 561 35.31 6.32 20.29
CA TRP A 561 35.05 4.90 20.16
C TRP A 561 35.13 4.43 18.70
N ASN A 562 34.68 5.27 17.76
CA ASN A 562 34.75 5.05 16.31
C ASN A 562 35.77 6.00 15.64
N PRO A 563 37.06 5.66 15.59
CA PRO A 563 38.07 6.54 14.99
C PRO A 563 37.85 6.80 13.48
N HIS A 564 37.18 5.87 12.78
CA HIS A 564 36.87 5.95 11.34
C HIS A 564 35.56 6.71 11.04
N GLY A 565 34.89 7.27 12.05
CA GLY A 565 33.64 8.02 11.90
C GLY A 565 33.81 9.33 11.14
N SER A 566 33.07 9.46 10.03
CA SER A 566 33.05 10.66 9.18
C SER A 566 31.92 11.64 9.51
N GLY A 567 30.85 11.19 10.18
CA GLY A 567 29.67 12.01 10.53
C GLY A 567 28.75 12.36 9.35
N ILE A 568 28.96 11.77 8.18
CA ILE A 568 28.22 12.10 6.95
C ILE A 568 26.73 11.73 7.03
N MET A 569 26.37 10.75 7.86
CA MET A 569 24.97 10.32 8.05
C MET A 569 24.12 11.41 8.71
N TRP A 570 24.73 12.28 9.51
CA TRP A 570 24.04 13.31 10.31
C TRP A 570 24.04 14.68 9.63
N SER A 571 24.12 14.70 8.31
CA SER A 571 24.15 15.91 7.49
C SER A 571 22.93 16.01 6.60
N ARG A 572 22.56 17.25 6.24
CA ARG A 572 21.45 17.54 5.34
C ARG A 572 21.93 17.57 3.89
N TYR A 573 21.26 16.81 3.02
CA TYR A 573 21.50 16.80 1.58
C TYR A 573 20.24 17.18 0.79
N ASN A 574 20.32 18.30 0.07
CA ASN A 574 19.24 18.78 -0.81
C ASN A 574 19.37 18.25 -2.25
N PHE A 575 19.99 17.08 -2.40
CA PHE A 575 20.06 16.33 -3.63
C PHE A 575 19.90 14.84 -3.33
N PRO A 576 19.35 14.05 -4.26
CA PRO A 576 19.19 12.61 -4.10
C PRO A 576 20.53 11.89 -4.14
N VAL A 577 20.68 10.87 -3.30
CA VAL A 577 21.86 9.99 -3.28
C VAL A 577 21.38 8.54 -3.32
N PHE A 578 21.92 7.77 -4.26
CA PHE A 578 21.61 6.34 -4.43
C PHE A 578 22.89 5.52 -4.45
N LEU A 579 22.87 4.38 -3.75
CA LEU A 579 23.87 3.33 -3.90
C LEU A 579 23.40 2.32 -4.95
N LEU A 580 24.27 1.98 -5.88
CA LEU A 580 23.97 1.11 -7.00
C LEU A 580 24.53 -0.28 -6.77
N PRO A 581 23.72 -1.35 -6.95
CA PRO A 581 24.25 -2.71 -7.03
C PRO A 581 25.12 -2.89 -8.28
N ASP A 582 25.92 -3.96 -8.32
CA ASP A 582 26.91 -4.16 -9.38
C ASP A 582 26.32 -4.24 -10.79
N GLU A 583 25.15 -4.87 -10.94
CA GLU A 583 24.44 -4.95 -12.23
C GLU A 583 24.03 -3.56 -12.74
N SER A 584 23.44 -2.75 -11.85
CA SER A 584 23.03 -1.38 -12.16
C SER A 584 24.22 -0.44 -12.38
N SER A 585 25.32 -0.66 -11.67
CA SER A 585 26.57 0.10 -11.82
C SER A 585 27.17 -0.10 -13.22
N LYS A 586 27.28 -1.34 -13.70
CA LYS A 586 27.80 -1.64 -15.06
C LYS A 586 26.98 -0.96 -16.15
N LEU A 587 25.66 -1.04 -16.05
CA LEU A 587 24.74 -0.41 -17.00
C LEU A 587 24.92 1.11 -17.04
N LEU A 588 25.05 1.75 -15.87
CA LEU A 588 25.29 3.19 -15.80
C LEU A 588 26.68 3.61 -16.27
N GLN A 589 27.71 2.78 -16.08
CA GLN A 589 29.05 3.03 -16.61
C GLN A 589 29.05 3.06 -18.14
N GLU A 590 28.36 2.11 -18.78
CA GLU A 590 28.20 2.11 -20.24
C GLU A 590 27.54 3.41 -20.71
N ILE A 591 26.43 3.79 -20.07
CA ILE A 591 25.67 5.01 -20.37
C ILE A 591 26.51 6.29 -20.17
N ALA A 592 27.28 6.37 -19.08
CA ALA A 592 28.17 7.50 -18.81
C ALA A 592 29.28 7.62 -19.87
N SER A 593 29.88 6.50 -20.27
CA SER A 593 30.90 6.47 -21.32
C SER A 593 30.37 6.93 -22.69
N GLU A 594 29.10 6.64 -23.00
CA GLU A 594 28.44 7.15 -24.19
C GLU A 594 28.24 8.67 -24.15
N ASN A 595 27.86 9.21 -22.99
CA ASN A 595 27.68 10.64 -22.77
C ASN A 595 29.01 11.40 -22.91
N GLU A 596 30.11 10.86 -22.40
CA GLU A 596 31.45 11.45 -22.53
C GLU A 596 31.92 11.51 -23.99
N LYS A 597 31.71 10.43 -24.76
CA LYS A 597 32.00 10.41 -26.20
C LYS A 597 31.17 11.42 -27.00
N ARG A 598 30.01 11.81 -26.47
CA ARG A 598 29.03 12.73 -27.08
C ARG A 598 28.94 14.07 -26.34
N PHE A 599 30.02 14.50 -25.69
CA PHE A 599 30.02 15.70 -24.86
C PHE A 599 29.42 16.93 -25.57
N LYS A 600 28.38 17.53 -24.98
CA LYS A 600 27.58 18.65 -25.53
C LYS A 600 26.84 18.39 -26.86
N THR A 601 26.74 17.14 -27.30
CA THR A 601 25.97 16.75 -28.49
C THR A 601 24.72 15.98 -28.10
N TYR A 602 23.59 16.33 -28.71
CA TYR A 602 22.34 15.58 -28.56
C TYR A 602 22.29 14.44 -29.59
N PRO A 603 21.67 13.30 -29.25
CA PRO A 603 20.90 13.03 -28.04
C PRO A 603 21.74 12.46 -26.89
N SER A 604 21.47 12.88 -25.65
CA SER A 604 22.20 12.50 -24.44
C SER A 604 21.34 11.65 -23.50
N ASN A 605 21.96 10.74 -22.76
CA ASN A 605 21.31 9.91 -21.76
C ASN A 605 21.22 10.66 -20.43
N VAL A 606 20.03 10.76 -19.86
CA VAL A 606 19.76 11.46 -18.60
C VAL A 606 19.21 10.52 -17.54
N ALA A 607 19.55 10.76 -16.28
CA ALA A 607 18.94 10.11 -15.14
C ALA A 607 17.85 11.02 -14.55
N GLU A 608 16.68 10.45 -14.29
CA GLU A 608 15.62 11.07 -13.50
C GLU A 608 15.57 10.43 -12.11
N PHE A 609 15.68 11.27 -11.09
CA PHE A 609 15.59 10.93 -9.69
C PHE A 609 14.19 11.24 -9.16
N ASP A 610 13.51 10.22 -8.64
CA ASP A 610 12.25 10.33 -7.92
C ASP A 610 12.50 10.06 -6.43
N LEU A 611 12.93 11.08 -5.70
CA LEU A 611 13.13 11.05 -4.24
C LEU A 611 12.47 12.30 -3.64
N VAL A 612 11.19 12.49 -3.95
CA VAL A 612 10.44 13.68 -3.52
C VAL A 612 9.77 13.42 -2.17
N MET A 613 10.36 13.99 -1.13
CA MET A 613 9.93 13.86 0.26
C MET A 613 8.80 14.85 0.58
N GLN A 614 7.75 14.41 1.28
CA GLN A 614 6.61 15.29 1.62
C GLN A 614 7.01 16.43 2.55
N THR A 615 7.98 16.24 3.44
CA THR A 615 8.48 17.33 4.30
C THR A 615 9.05 18.48 3.48
N THR A 616 9.74 18.19 2.38
CA THR A 616 10.21 19.20 1.42
C THR A 616 9.07 19.87 0.68
N LYS A 617 7.96 19.15 0.40
CA LYS A 617 6.79 19.73 -0.29
C LYS A 617 6.00 20.71 0.58
N VAL A 618 5.85 20.38 1.86
CA VAL A 618 5.08 21.16 2.85
C VAL A 618 5.98 22.15 3.62
N GLU A 619 7.30 22.12 3.35
CA GLU A 619 8.32 22.95 4.00
C GLU A 619 8.44 22.76 5.54
N THR A 620 8.14 21.56 6.04
CA THR A 620 8.28 21.22 7.45
C THR A 620 9.74 20.90 7.78
N ARG A 621 10.35 21.64 8.71
CA ARG A 621 11.80 21.60 8.98
C ARG A 621 12.22 20.81 10.23
N ASP A 622 11.28 20.40 11.06
CA ASP A 622 11.51 19.64 12.28
C ASP A 622 10.42 18.58 12.49
N SER A 623 10.66 17.63 13.38
CA SER A 623 9.68 16.58 13.71
C SER A 623 8.37 17.14 14.28
N ALA A 624 8.41 18.27 14.98
CA ALA A 624 7.23 18.87 15.60
C ALA A 624 6.22 19.42 14.58
N SER A 625 6.72 20.24 13.66
CA SER A 625 5.94 20.80 12.55
C SER A 625 5.48 19.67 11.62
N CYS A 626 6.36 18.69 11.40
CA CYS A 626 6.10 17.59 10.49
C CYS A 626 4.98 16.64 10.98
N LEU A 627 4.98 16.26 12.26
CA LEU A 627 3.89 15.46 12.84
C LEU A 627 2.57 16.24 12.88
N LYS A 628 2.63 17.56 13.14
CA LYS A 628 1.45 18.44 13.14
C LYS A 628 0.79 18.52 11.76
N GLU A 629 1.59 18.69 10.70
CA GLU A 629 1.11 18.76 9.31
C GLU A 629 0.91 17.38 8.66
N ARG A 630 1.18 16.29 9.39
CA ARG A 630 1.07 14.89 8.93
C ARG A 630 1.91 14.60 7.68
N SER A 631 3.08 15.22 7.56
CA SER A 631 4.03 15.02 6.45
C SER A 631 5.11 13.96 6.74
N CYS A 632 5.15 13.40 7.95
CA CYS A 632 6.02 12.30 8.37
C CYS A 632 5.34 11.36 9.37
N LEU A 633 6.02 10.26 9.65
CA LEU A 633 5.65 9.27 10.65
C LEU A 633 6.75 9.15 11.71
N PRO A 634 6.39 8.85 12.97
CA PRO A 634 7.37 8.58 14.00
C PRO A 634 8.13 7.28 13.71
N LEU A 635 9.42 7.34 14.01
CA LEU A 635 10.32 6.22 13.88
C LEU A 635 10.11 5.24 15.06
N GLY A 636 9.99 3.95 14.77
CA GLY A 636 9.78 2.95 15.81
C GLY A 636 9.41 1.56 15.30
N GLY A 637 9.62 0.57 16.18
CA GLY A 637 9.40 -0.86 15.93
C GLY A 637 8.99 -1.61 17.20
N TYR A 638 9.17 -2.94 17.25
CA TYR A 638 8.84 -3.75 18.44
C TYR A 638 10.05 -4.47 19.00
N SER A 639 10.39 -4.20 20.26
CA SER A 639 11.34 -4.99 21.04
C SER A 639 10.69 -6.31 21.49
N VAL A 640 11.49 -7.31 21.79
CA VAL A 640 11.02 -8.63 22.23
C VAL A 640 11.69 -9.01 23.53
N TRP A 641 10.94 -9.52 24.50
CA TRP A 641 11.54 -10.13 25.69
C TRP A 641 10.93 -11.50 25.99
N SER A 642 11.69 -12.36 26.66
CA SER A 642 11.22 -13.65 27.19
C SER A 642 11.99 -14.05 28.45
N ALA A 643 11.42 -14.93 29.28
CA ALA A 643 12.04 -15.44 30.49
C ALA A 643 12.23 -16.96 30.45
N LEU A 644 13.33 -17.44 31.03
CA LEU A 644 13.67 -18.86 31.18
C LEU A 644 13.97 -19.21 32.65
N PRO A 645 13.21 -20.11 33.29
CA PRO A 645 11.94 -20.70 32.82
C PRO A 645 10.81 -19.65 32.71
N PRO A 646 9.66 -19.96 32.05
CA PRO A 646 8.55 -19.03 31.92
C PRO A 646 8.00 -18.54 33.28
N ILE A 647 7.84 -17.21 33.44
CA ILE A 647 7.32 -16.61 34.67
C ILE A 647 5.82 -16.91 34.83
N ASN A 648 5.44 -17.51 35.96
CA ASN A 648 4.03 -17.74 36.28
C ASN A 648 3.45 -16.50 36.99
N THR A 649 2.54 -15.80 36.32
CA THR A 649 1.94 -14.55 36.82
C THR A 649 1.00 -14.72 38.02
N THR A 650 0.73 -15.96 38.46
CA THR A 650 -0.20 -16.27 39.55
C THR A 650 0.45 -16.57 40.91
N ILE A 651 1.79 -16.71 41.00
CA ILE A 651 2.48 -17.14 42.23
C ILE A 651 3.36 -16.01 42.79
N GLU A 652 3.23 -15.73 44.10
CA GLU A 652 3.88 -14.62 44.83
C GLU A 652 5.40 -14.74 45.06
N LEU A 653 6.08 -15.79 44.58
CA LEU A 653 7.53 -15.94 44.76
C LEU A 653 8.30 -15.29 43.59
N ALA A 654 8.58 -13.99 43.74
CA ALA A 654 9.45 -13.24 42.85
C ALA A 654 10.93 -13.59 43.09
N LYS A 655 11.58 -14.22 42.10
CA LYS A 655 13.04 -14.44 42.08
C LYS A 655 13.76 -13.15 41.60
N PRO A 656 14.98 -12.85 42.09
CA PRO A 656 15.81 -11.79 41.51
C PRO A 656 16.09 -12.06 40.02
N ILE A 657 16.14 -11.01 39.21
CA ILE A 657 16.24 -11.08 37.74
C ILE A 657 17.67 -10.73 37.29
N VAL A 658 18.23 -11.61 36.47
CA VAL A 658 19.40 -11.31 35.62
C VAL A 658 18.89 -11.00 34.23
N LEU A 659 19.04 -9.74 33.82
CA LEU A 659 18.60 -9.24 32.52
C LEU A 659 19.73 -9.37 31.51
N VAL A 660 19.47 -10.05 30.40
CA VAL A 660 20.45 -10.23 29.32
C VAL A 660 19.93 -9.53 28.09
N VAL A 661 20.73 -8.62 27.55
CA VAL A 661 20.30 -7.66 26.53
C VAL A 661 21.14 -7.78 25.26
N ALA A 662 20.49 -7.67 24.11
CA ALA A 662 21.14 -7.41 22.82
C ALA A 662 20.27 -6.45 21.98
N SER A 663 20.84 -5.76 21.01
CA SER A 663 20.06 -4.99 20.02
C SER A 663 19.84 -5.79 18.74
N MET A 664 18.74 -5.48 18.03
CA MET A 664 18.41 -6.07 16.73
C MET A 664 18.33 -5.06 15.58
N ASP A 665 18.48 -3.76 15.81
CA ASP A 665 18.31 -2.74 14.78
C ASP A 665 19.62 -2.14 14.31
N SER A 666 19.61 -1.64 13.07
CA SER A 666 20.72 -0.95 12.43
C SER A 666 20.31 0.34 11.74
N ALA A 667 21.31 1.20 11.59
CA ALA A 667 21.31 2.39 10.77
C ALA A 667 22.44 2.32 9.74
N SER A 668 22.15 2.88 8.58
CA SER A 668 23.07 3.03 7.47
C SER A 668 22.73 4.34 6.77
N PHE A 669 23.68 4.88 6.02
CA PHE A 669 23.40 6.04 5.16
C PHE A 669 22.32 5.72 4.11
N PHE A 670 22.19 4.45 3.72
CA PHE A 670 21.17 3.95 2.81
C PHE A 670 20.16 3.12 3.58
N ARG A 671 18.90 3.56 3.60
CA ARG A 671 17.82 3.01 4.44
C ARG A 671 17.65 1.50 4.26
N ASP A 672 17.59 1.07 3.01
CA ASP A 672 17.22 -0.30 2.64
C ASP A 672 18.43 -1.25 2.58
N LEU A 673 19.65 -0.76 2.84
CA LEU A 673 20.87 -1.58 2.90
C LEU A 673 21.59 -1.36 4.23
N ASN A 674 21.11 -2.08 5.23
CA ASN A 674 21.53 -1.95 6.62
C ASN A 674 21.76 -3.34 7.26
N LEU A 675 22.54 -4.18 6.60
CA LEU A 675 22.83 -5.56 7.03
C LEU A 675 23.55 -5.63 8.39
N GLY A 676 24.46 -4.69 8.66
CA GLY A 676 25.10 -4.51 9.96
C GLY A 676 25.74 -5.76 10.56
N ALA A 677 26.75 -6.27 9.87
CA ALA A 677 27.43 -7.50 10.23
C ALA A 677 28.21 -7.47 11.56
N ASP A 678 29.00 -6.43 11.85
CA ASP A 678 29.98 -6.44 12.96
C ASP A 678 29.95 -5.13 13.76
N SER A 679 28.95 -4.92 14.60
CA SER A 679 28.83 -3.64 15.31
C SER A 679 29.26 -3.67 16.76
N PRO A 680 30.29 -2.90 17.15
CA PRO A 680 30.74 -2.73 18.54
C PRO A 680 29.90 -1.78 19.39
N ILE A 681 28.75 -1.37 18.88
CA ILE A 681 27.77 -0.55 19.56
C ILE A 681 26.40 -1.15 19.23
N SER A 682 25.59 -1.45 20.25
CA SER A 682 24.16 -1.82 20.11
C SER A 682 23.28 -0.76 19.42
N VAL A 683 23.85 0.38 19.05
CA VAL A 683 23.19 1.68 19.00
C VAL A 683 23.45 2.42 17.67
N TYR A 684 23.90 1.77 16.59
CA TYR A 684 23.64 2.25 15.20
C TYR A 684 23.66 1.15 14.16
N VAL A 685 23.80 -0.11 14.55
CA VAL A 685 23.97 -1.24 13.64
C VAL A 685 23.55 -2.47 14.44
N ILE A 686 22.94 -3.47 13.81
CA ILE A 686 22.60 -4.70 14.52
C ILE A 686 23.92 -5.21 15.08
N CYS A 687 23.97 -5.48 16.37
CA CYS A 687 24.86 -6.51 16.84
C CYS A 687 24.24 -7.83 16.36
N ALA A 688 24.17 -8.12 15.05
CA ALA A 688 23.53 -9.35 14.57
C ALA A 688 24.23 -10.54 15.20
N GLN A 689 25.52 -10.40 15.50
CA GLN A 689 26.30 -11.32 16.29
C GLN A 689 25.93 -11.34 17.77
N GLY A 690 25.68 -10.19 18.40
CA GLY A 690 25.20 -10.12 19.79
C GLY A 690 23.82 -10.76 19.93
N LEU A 691 22.91 -10.46 19.00
CA LEU A 691 21.63 -11.13 18.82
C LEU A 691 21.81 -12.62 18.55
N ILE A 692 22.60 -13.03 17.55
CA ILE A 692 22.82 -14.45 17.22
C ILE A 692 23.48 -15.18 18.40
N ALA A 693 24.43 -14.55 19.09
CA ALA A 693 25.06 -15.10 20.28
C ALA A 693 24.06 -15.25 21.43
N LEU A 694 23.17 -14.27 21.62
CA LEU A 694 22.06 -14.34 22.56
C LEU A 694 21.13 -15.51 22.21
N LEU A 695 20.62 -15.57 20.97
CA LEU A 695 19.71 -16.62 20.51
C LEU A 695 20.36 -18.01 20.63
N ALA A 696 21.63 -18.14 20.29
CA ALA A 696 22.39 -19.38 20.43
C ALA A 696 22.65 -19.75 21.90
N ALA A 697 22.87 -18.75 22.78
CA ALA A 697 23.00 -18.96 24.21
C ALA A 697 21.66 -19.42 24.82
N VAL A 698 20.53 -18.83 24.42
CA VAL A 698 19.19 -19.27 24.82
C VAL A 698 18.91 -20.69 24.35
N ASP A 699 19.24 -21.04 23.11
CA ASP A 699 19.09 -22.41 22.59
C ASP A 699 19.94 -23.42 23.40
N ALA A 700 21.18 -23.06 23.76
CA ALA A 700 22.02 -23.91 24.59
C ALA A 700 21.47 -24.08 26.02
N LEU A 701 20.98 -23.00 26.64
CA LEU A 701 20.40 -23.01 27.97
C LEU A 701 19.07 -23.79 28.03
N SER A 702 18.26 -23.73 26.97
CA SER A 702 16.97 -24.43 26.90
C SER A 702 17.05 -25.96 27.02
N ARG A 703 18.25 -26.53 26.80
CA ARG A 703 18.50 -27.98 26.84
C ARG A 703 19.03 -28.46 28.19
N VAL A 704 19.30 -27.54 29.11
CA VAL A 704 19.80 -27.86 30.44
C VAL A 704 18.64 -28.40 31.29
N PRO A 705 18.79 -29.57 31.95
CA PRO A 705 17.77 -30.09 32.86
C PRO A 705 17.64 -29.23 34.13
N ASP A 706 16.49 -29.31 34.80
CA ASP A 706 16.24 -28.74 36.14
C ASP A 706 16.35 -27.20 36.27
N LEU A 707 15.98 -26.47 35.21
CA LEU A 707 15.98 -24.99 35.20
C LEU A 707 15.03 -24.34 36.22
N ASP A 708 14.04 -25.08 36.72
CA ASP A 708 13.09 -24.57 37.73
C ASP A 708 13.76 -24.33 39.10
N GLU A 709 14.88 -25.01 39.38
CA GLU A 709 15.64 -24.91 40.63
C GLU A 709 16.57 -23.69 40.71
N LEU A 710 16.70 -22.92 39.62
CA LEU A 710 17.54 -21.72 39.58
C LEU A 710 17.11 -20.68 40.63
N LYS A 711 18.07 -20.06 41.31
CA LYS A 711 17.81 -19.06 42.36
C LYS A 711 17.46 -17.69 41.79
N LYS A 712 18.05 -17.33 40.65
CA LYS A 712 17.74 -16.10 39.90
C LYS A 712 16.98 -16.45 38.62
N GLN A 713 16.07 -15.58 38.23
CA GLN A 713 15.30 -15.65 36.99
C GLN A 713 16.15 -15.09 35.83
N LEU A 714 16.28 -15.83 34.74
CA LEU A 714 16.90 -15.32 33.52
C LEU A 714 15.84 -14.66 32.64
N VAL A 715 16.07 -13.41 32.24
CA VAL A 715 15.21 -12.67 31.32
C VAL A 715 16.06 -12.17 30.16
N PHE A 716 15.66 -12.51 28.94
CA PHE A 716 16.33 -12.12 27.70
C PHE A 716 15.52 -11.02 27.03
N VAL A 717 16.16 -9.92 26.65
CA VAL A 717 15.53 -8.80 25.96
C VAL A 717 16.33 -8.46 24.72
N VAL A 718 15.61 -8.32 23.61
CA VAL A 718 16.13 -7.86 22.33
C VAL A 718 15.50 -6.52 22.02
N PHE A 719 16.30 -5.45 22.09
CA PHE A 719 15.83 -4.09 21.85
C PHE A 719 15.89 -3.71 20.37
N THR A 720 14.91 -2.92 19.93
CA THR A 720 14.93 -2.23 18.64
C THR A 720 14.84 -0.72 18.84
N GLY A 721 15.33 0.05 17.88
CA GLY A 721 15.44 1.49 17.96
C GLY A 721 16.59 1.95 18.85
N GLU A 722 17.52 1.07 19.23
CA GLU A 722 18.74 1.47 19.92
C GLU A 722 19.56 2.39 19.00
N ALA A 723 19.60 2.10 17.70
CA ALA A 723 20.20 2.92 16.66
C ALA A 723 19.70 4.36 16.56
N TRP A 724 18.62 4.71 17.25
CA TRP A 724 17.94 5.98 17.10
C TRP A 724 17.74 6.68 18.43
N GLY A 725 18.75 6.64 19.30
CA GLY A 725 18.66 7.29 20.60
C GLY A 725 18.03 6.40 21.67
N TYR A 726 18.33 5.09 21.65
CA TYR A 726 17.87 4.15 22.68
C TYR A 726 16.34 4.06 22.80
N LEU A 727 15.60 4.17 21.69
CA LEU A 727 14.13 4.23 21.72
C LEU A 727 13.51 3.00 22.39
N GLY A 728 14.09 1.82 22.18
CA GLY A 728 13.62 0.56 22.75
C GLY A 728 13.84 0.46 24.24
N SER A 729 15.10 0.56 24.68
CA SER A 729 15.49 0.40 26.09
C SER A 729 14.87 1.48 26.98
N ARG A 730 14.76 2.72 26.51
CA ARG A 730 14.10 3.82 27.24
C ARG A 730 12.60 3.58 27.36
N ARG A 731 11.95 3.18 26.27
CA ARG A 731 10.51 2.87 26.30
C ARG A 731 10.22 1.66 27.18
N PHE A 732 11.03 0.62 27.12
CA PHE A 732 10.92 -0.54 28.01
C PHE A 732 10.97 -0.17 29.49
N LEU A 733 11.90 0.70 29.90
CA LEU A 733 11.96 1.21 31.27
C LEU A 733 10.72 2.03 31.64
N LEU A 734 10.19 2.83 30.71
CA LEU A 734 8.94 3.56 30.93
C LEU A 734 7.74 2.61 31.10
N GLU A 735 7.62 1.58 30.25
CA GLU A 735 6.54 0.59 30.35
C GLU A 735 6.60 -0.18 31.68
N LEU A 736 7.82 -0.44 32.21
CA LEU A 736 8.02 -1.04 33.54
C LEU A 736 7.52 -0.12 34.66
N ASP A 737 7.80 1.18 34.60
CA ASP A 737 7.30 2.15 35.58
C ASP A 737 5.76 2.28 35.53
N LEU A 738 5.18 2.16 34.33
CA LEU A 738 3.73 2.22 34.11
C LEU A 738 3.01 0.90 34.42
N ASN A 739 3.72 -0.19 34.68
CA ASN A 739 3.19 -1.55 34.83
C ASN A 739 2.28 -1.97 33.64
N ALA A 740 2.72 -1.68 32.41
CA ALA A 740 1.95 -1.98 31.21
C ALA A 740 1.82 -3.49 30.94
N ASP A 741 0.80 -3.88 30.17
CA ASP A 741 0.54 -5.29 29.84
C ASP A 741 1.68 -5.93 29.02
N SER A 742 2.39 -5.13 28.22
CA SER A 742 3.58 -5.51 27.43
C SER A 742 4.76 -6.03 28.27
N VAL A 743 4.89 -5.57 29.53
CA VAL A 743 5.96 -5.99 30.47
C VAL A 743 5.43 -6.70 31.71
N LYS A 744 4.12 -6.96 31.76
CA LYS A 744 3.47 -7.66 32.87
C LYS A 744 4.14 -9.01 33.15
N GLY A 745 4.61 -9.16 34.39
CA GLY A 745 5.44 -10.26 34.87
C GLY A 745 6.83 -9.82 35.34
N LEU A 746 7.30 -8.66 34.88
CA LEU A 746 8.56 -8.04 35.31
C LEU A 746 8.31 -6.90 36.30
N ASN A 747 9.27 -6.67 37.20
CA ASN A 747 9.28 -5.55 38.13
C ASN A 747 10.69 -4.96 38.14
N SER A 748 10.80 -3.63 37.99
CA SER A 748 12.08 -2.92 37.94
C SER A 748 12.93 -3.13 39.21
N ASN A 749 12.30 -3.29 40.37
CA ASN A 749 13.00 -3.52 41.65
C ASN A 749 13.62 -4.93 41.77
N LEU A 750 13.20 -5.88 40.94
CA LEU A 750 13.74 -7.24 40.94
C LEU A 750 14.95 -7.39 40.01
N ILE A 751 15.23 -6.39 39.15
CA ILE A 751 16.37 -6.41 38.24
C ILE A 751 17.64 -6.18 39.06
N GLU A 752 18.39 -7.26 39.29
CA GLU A 752 19.60 -7.23 40.10
C GLU A 752 20.85 -6.95 39.26
N GLN A 753 20.91 -7.49 38.03
CA GLN A 753 22.09 -7.47 37.18
C GLN A 753 21.69 -7.34 35.70
N VAL A 754 22.48 -6.58 34.92
CA VAL A 754 22.30 -6.44 33.47
C VAL A 754 23.58 -6.89 32.75
N LEU A 755 23.47 -7.84 31.83
CA LEU A 755 24.55 -8.27 30.95
C LEU A 755 24.16 -7.98 29.49
N GLU A 756 24.86 -7.05 28.84
CA GLU A 756 24.65 -6.74 27.43
C GLU A 756 25.70 -7.44 26.55
N ILE A 757 25.26 -7.96 25.41
CA ILE A 757 26.12 -8.58 24.40
C ILE A 757 26.21 -7.64 23.20
N GLY A 758 27.41 -7.07 22.98
CA GLY A 758 27.71 -6.18 21.86
C GLY A 758 28.33 -6.91 20.68
N SER A 759 29.45 -6.39 20.14
CA SER A 759 30.23 -7.01 19.08
C SER A 759 31.07 -8.16 19.61
N VAL A 760 30.90 -9.34 19.02
CA VAL A 760 31.61 -10.54 19.46
C VAL A 760 32.22 -11.33 18.29
N GLY A 761 32.21 -10.77 17.09
CA GLY A 761 32.51 -11.45 15.83
C GLY A 761 33.95 -11.34 15.40
N LYS A 762 34.68 -10.34 15.91
CA LYS A 762 36.13 -10.17 15.67
C LYS A 762 36.99 -10.51 16.88
N GLY A 763 36.47 -11.29 17.83
CA GLY A 763 37.21 -11.72 19.01
C GLY A 763 38.41 -12.61 18.69
N LEU A 764 38.40 -13.34 17.56
CA LEU A 764 39.48 -14.25 17.17
C LEU A 764 40.72 -13.50 16.69
N SER A 765 41.82 -13.58 17.45
CA SER A 765 43.12 -13.03 17.08
C SER A 765 44.25 -14.03 17.38
N GLN A 766 45.13 -14.29 16.41
CA GLN A 766 46.29 -15.19 16.58
C GLN A 766 45.95 -16.59 17.16
N GLY A 767 44.79 -17.14 16.80
CA GLY A 767 44.35 -18.48 17.23
C GLY A 767 43.73 -18.56 18.64
N ALA A 768 43.52 -17.43 19.32
CA ALA A 768 42.77 -17.33 20.57
C ALA A 768 41.64 -16.31 20.46
N THR A 769 40.47 -16.63 21.02
CA THR A 769 39.31 -15.73 20.99
C THR A 769 39.31 -14.89 22.27
N THR A 770 39.49 -13.57 22.14
CA THR A 770 39.57 -12.65 23.27
C THR A 770 38.36 -11.73 23.30
N PHE A 771 37.69 -11.65 24.45
CA PHE A 771 36.60 -10.72 24.70
C PHE A 771 36.91 -9.83 25.90
N PHE A 772 36.33 -8.63 25.91
CA PHE A 772 36.50 -7.61 26.93
C PHE A 772 35.17 -7.32 27.61
N ALA A 773 35.20 -7.28 28.93
CA ALA A 773 34.08 -6.91 29.76
C ALA A 773 34.22 -5.44 30.19
N HIS A 774 33.30 -4.60 29.71
CA HIS A 774 33.20 -3.18 30.01
C HIS A 774 32.21 -2.94 31.14
N SER A 775 32.56 -2.08 32.09
CA SER A 775 31.72 -1.72 33.25
C SER A 775 32.03 -0.31 33.72
N GLU A 776 31.05 0.42 34.26
CA GLU A 776 31.23 1.79 34.78
C GLU A 776 31.86 1.81 36.19
N GLU A 777 31.39 0.94 37.10
CA GLU A 777 31.83 0.89 38.50
C GLU A 777 32.33 -0.51 38.94
N ASP A 778 33.36 -0.53 39.78
CA ASP A 778 33.83 -1.72 40.52
C ASP A 778 32.91 -1.99 41.73
N SER A 779 31.67 -2.41 41.45
CA SER A 779 30.72 -2.87 42.47
C SER A 779 30.93 -4.37 42.79
N SER A 780 30.57 -4.81 44.00
CA SER A 780 30.63 -6.24 44.38
C SER A 780 29.83 -7.14 43.43
N SER A 781 28.71 -6.64 42.89
CA SER A 781 27.88 -7.32 41.90
C SER A 781 28.47 -7.31 40.49
N THR A 782 29.21 -6.26 40.09
CA THR A 782 29.99 -6.28 38.85
C THR A 782 31.06 -7.37 38.93
N HIS A 783 31.69 -7.55 40.10
CA HIS A 783 32.64 -8.63 40.33
C HIS A 783 32.00 -10.02 40.23
N GLU A 784 30.73 -10.20 40.62
CA GLU A 784 30.02 -11.47 40.41
C GLU A 784 29.87 -11.83 38.92
N ILE A 785 29.48 -10.86 38.09
CA ILE A 785 29.34 -11.06 36.63
C ILE A 785 30.70 -11.39 36.01
N LEU A 786 31.73 -10.62 36.37
CA LEU A 786 33.10 -10.84 35.89
C LEU A 786 33.66 -12.20 36.33
N ASP A 787 33.45 -12.59 37.58
CA ASP A 787 33.87 -13.89 38.12
C ASP A 787 33.13 -15.05 37.42
N ALA A 788 31.83 -14.90 37.15
CA ALA A 788 31.08 -15.88 36.38
C ALA A 788 31.58 -16.03 34.93
N LEU A 789 31.90 -14.92 34.26
CA LEU A 789 32.51 -14.94 32.93
C LEU A 789 33.91 -15.57 32.94
N GLN A 790 34.72 -15.28 33.96
CA GLN A 790 36.04 -15.90 34.13
C GLN A 790 35.93 -17.41 34.38
N LYS A 791 35.03 -17.83 35.27
CA LYS A 791 34.72 -19.25 35.52
C LYS A 791 34.25 -19.97 34.26
N ALA A 792 33.37 -19.34 33.48
CA ALA A 792 32.93 -19.86 32.19
C ALA A 792 34.10 -20.01 31.20
N SER A 793 34.98 -19.02 31.10
CA SER A 793 36.20 -19.07 30.28
C SER A 793 37.15 -20.20 30.70
N ILE A 794 37.38 -20.40 32.01
CA ILE A 794 38.21 -21.49 32.53
C ILE A 794 37.60 -22.87 32.19
N SER A 795 36.27 -22.99 32.26
CA SER A 795 35.57 -24.24 31.92
C SER A 795 35.71 -24.65 30.44
N LEU A 796 36.07 -23.70 29.57
CA LEU A 796 36.22 -23.92 28.13
C LEU A 796 37.64 -24.37 27.74
N GLY A 797 38.49 -24.75 28.70
CA GLY A 797 39.95 -24.94 28.60
C GLY A 797 40.59 -25.49 27.30
N THR A 798 39.87 -26.18 26.42
CA THR A 798 40.33 -26.63 25.08
C THR A 798 40.18 -25.58 23.96
N ASP A 799 39.30 -24.59 24.11
CA ASP A 799 38.82 -23.73 23.02
C ASP A 799 39.52 -22.35 22.97
N ASN A 800 40.55 -22.13 23.80
CA ASN A 800 41.36 -20.90 23.85
C ASN A 800 40.57 -19.57 23.94
N VAL A 801 39.39 -19.58 24.59
CA VAL A 801 38.57 -18.38 24.82
C VAL A 801 39.01 -17.66 26.10
N LYS A 802 39.39 -16.38 25.99
CA LYS A 802 39.89 -15.55 27.10
C LYS A 802 38.98 -14.35 27.33
N ILE A 803 38.64 -14.10 28.59
CA ILE A 803 37.95 -12.89 29.04
C ILE A 803 38.93 -11.97 29.77
N ARG A 804 38.86 -10.67 29.45
CA ARG A 804 39.62 -9.61 30.13
C ARG A 804 38.67 -8.50 30.57
N LYS A 805 39.02 -7.81 31.66
CA LYS A 805 38.37 -6.54 31.99
C LYS A 805 38.94 -5.46 31.06
N ALA A 806 38.09 -4.55 30.58
CA ALA A 806 38.52 -3.45 29.73
C ALA A 806 39.51 -2.52 30.45
N ASP A 807 40.40 -1.90 29.67
CA ASP A 807 41.46 -1.02 30.14
C ASP A 807 40.89 0.29 30.73
N VAL A 808 41.54 0.82 31.78
CA VAL A 808 41.13 2.06 32.45
C VAL A 808 41.33 3.33 31.60
N SER A 809 42.00 3.23 30.45
CA SER A 809 42.23 4.35 29.53
C SER A 809 40.99 4.72 28.69
N ASN A 810 39.98 3.85 28.61
CA ASN A 810 38.68 4.16 28.01
C ASN A 810 37.70 4.69 29.09
N PRO A 811 36.60 5.36 28.73
CA PRO A 811 35.65 5.92 29.70
C PRO A 811 34.74 4.87 30.38
N GLY A 812 35.13 3.59 30.38
CA GLY A 812 34.44 2.47 31.03
C GLY A 812 33.47 1.76 30.10
N LEU A 813 32.34 2.42 29.77
CA LEU A 813 31.27 1.82 28.98
C LEU A 813 31.21 2.34 27.53
N PRO A 814 31.22 1.46 26.52
CA PRO A 814 30.93 1.82 25.14
C PRO A 814 29.43 2.15 24.98
N PRO A 815 29.05 2.84 23.87
CA PRO A 815 27.64 3.12 23.59
C PRO A 815 26.82 1.84 23.51
N SER A 816 25.91 1.68 24.46
CA SER A 816 25.20 0.43 24.72
C SER A 816 23.85 0.73 25.38
N SER A 817 22.89 -0.19 25.25
CA SER A 817 21.54 -0.08 25.82
C SER A 817 21.58 0.19 27.32
N LEU A 818 22.65 -0.28 27.99
CA LEU A 818 22.97 -0.04 29.39
C LEU A 818 23.02 1.45 29.79
N PHE A 819 23.28 2.37 28.85
CA PHE A 819 23.20 3.82 29.11
C PHE A 819 21.83 4.22 29.66
N SER A 820 20.74 3.68 29.09
CA SER A 820 19.37 3.94 29.54
C SER A 820 19.13 3.46 30.97
N PHE A 821 19.67 2.28 31.32
CA PHE A 821 19.51 1.68 32.64
C PHE A 821 20.28 2.46 33.71
N LEU A 822 21.54 2.80 33.46
CA LEU A 822 22.39 3.54 34.39
C LEU A 822 21.90 4.98 34.60
N LYS A 823 21.36 5.59 33.55
CA LYS A 823 20.76 6.93 33.66
C LYS A 823 19.49 6.93 34.51
N LYS A 824 18.71 5.84 34.48
CA LYS A 824 17.51 5.66 35.28
C LYS A 824 17.83 5.29 36.73
N ASN A 825 18.75 4.34 36.92
CA ASN A 825 19.20 3.87 38.21
C ASN A 825 20.69 3.52 38.13
N SER A 826 21.53 4.41 38.65
CA SER A 826 22.99 4.25 38.66
C SER A 826 23.48 3.11 39.54
N SER A 827 22.62 2.54 40.40
CA SER A 827 22.98 1.41 41.27
C SER A 827 22.82 0.04 40.62
N ILE A 828 22.30 -0.05 39.39
CA ILE A 828 22.16 -1.33 38.68
C ILE A 828 23.53 -1.73 38.11
N PRO A 829 24.14 -2.84 38.58
CA PRO A 829 25.41 -3.33 38.06
C PRO A 829 25.22 -3.86 36.63
N GLY A 830 26.02 -3.33 35.71
CA GLY A 830 25.96 -3.64 34.29
C GLY A 830 27.32 -3.99 33.72
N VAL A 831 27.37 -5.03 32.88
CA VAL A 831 28.55 -5.40 32.09
C VAL A 831 28.17 -5.49 30.62
N VAL A 832 28.99 -4.91 29.76
CA VAL A 832 28.87 -5.04 28.29
C VAL A 832 30.02 -5.91 27.81
N LEU A 833 29.68 -6.98 27.09
CA LEU A 833 30.66 -7.91 26.51
C LEU A 833 30.95 -7.50 25.06
N GLU A 834 32.22 -7.20 24.78
CA GLU A 834 32.70 -6.72 23.48
C GLU A 834 33.95 -7.47 22.99
N ASP A 835 34.30 -7.33 21.72
CA ASP A 835 35.52 -7.88 21.11
C ASP A 835 36.69 -6.90 21.08
N PHE A 836 36.48 -5.65 21.50
CA PHE A 836 37.48 -4.59 21.52
C PHE A 836 37.69 -4.06 22.93
N ASP A 837 38.80 -3.33 23.12
CA ASP A 837 39.18 -2.78 24.43
C ASP A 837 39.04 -1.25 24.47
N THR A 838 39.68 -0.55 23.54
CA THR A 838 39.69 0.92 23.51
C THR A 838 38.84 1.51 22.40
N SER A 839 38.98 1.01 21.18
CA SER A 839 38.20 1.47 20.03
C SER A 839 37.72 0.30 19.18
N PHE A 840 36.70 0.55 18.40
CA PHE A 840 36.06 -0.43 17.52
C PHE A 840 37.03 -1.17 16.62
N ARG A 841 36.97 -2.51 16.69
CA ARG A 841 37.60 -3.37 15.69
C ARG A 841 36.88 -3.29 14.34
N ASN A 842 35.60 -2.91 14.34
CA ASN A 842 34.90 -2.65 13.09
C ASN A 842 35.29 -1.32 12.47
N LYS A 843 35.86 -1.41 11.26
CA LYS A 843 36.22 -0.28 10.41
C LYS A 843 35.06 0.25 9.56
N TYR A 844 33.96 -0.50 9.48
CA TYR A 844 32.81 -0.26 8.61
C TYR A 844 31.52 0.02 9.38
N TYR A 845 31.64 0.50 10.62
CA TYR A 845 30.50 0.78 11.49
C TYR A 845 29.45 1.69 10.80
N ALA A 846 28.17 1.30 10.81
CA ALA A 846 27.03 1.97 10.15
C ALA A 846 27.17 2.14 8.64
N SER A 847 28.07 1.36 8.01
CA SER A 847 28.30 1.40 6.58
C SER A 847 27.61 0.22 5.88
N HIS A 848 27.22 0.44 4.63
CA HIS A 848 26.78 -0.62 3.72
C HIS A 848 27.85 -1.71 3.46
N LEU A 849 29.12 -1.41 3.77
CA LEU A 849 30.23 -2.35 3.66
C LEU A 849 30.32 -3.33 4.83
N ASP A 850 29.49 -3.15 5.86
CA ASP A 850 29.44 -4.05 7.01
C ASP A 850 28.67 -5.34 6.67
N ASN A 851 29.35 -6.23 5.97
CA ASN A 851 28.82 -7.48 5.43
C ASN A 851 29.41 -8.71 6.17
N PRO A 852 28.88 -9.93 5.95
CA PRO A 852 29.32 -11.13 6.66
C PRO A 852 30.82 -11.46 6.55
N SER A 853 31.50 -11.00 5.50
CA SER A 853 32.96 -11.20 5.36
C SER A 853 33.77 -10.49 6.44
N ASN A 854 33.15 -9.56 7.15
CA ASN A 854 33.71 -8.84 8.28
C ASN A 854 33.65 -9.67 9.59
N ILE A 855 32.92 -10.79 9.63
CA ILE A 855 32.64 -11.56 10.85
C ILE A 855 33.33 -12.93 10.83
N ASN A 856 33.65 -13.45 12.01
CA ASN A 856 33.97 -14.86 12.20
C ASN A 856 32.86 -15.60 12.99
N SER A 857 32.14 -16.54 12.34
CA SER A 857 31.08 -17.34 12.97
C SER A 857 31.56 -18.13 14.19
N SER A 858 32.80 -18.62 14.18
CA SER A 858 33.41 -19.33 15.30
C SER A 858 33.62 -18.42 16.52
N SER A 859 33.88 -17.13 16.30
CA SER A 859 33.97 -16.14 17.39
C SER A 859 32.60 -15.91 18.03
N VAL A 860 31.55 -15.78 17.21
CA VAL A 860 30.17 -15.64 17.69
C VAL A 860 29.71 -16.86 18.49
N ALA A 861 30.03 -18.07 18.00
CA ALA A 861 29.75 -19.31 18.72
C ALA A 861 30.50 -19.39 20.06
N ALA A 862 31.77 -18.97 20.10
CA ALA A 862 32.55 -18.92 21.33
C ALA A 862 31.96 -17.95 22.37
N ALA A 863 31.50 -16.77 21.93
CA ALA A 863 30.80 -15.83 22.80
C ALA A 863 29.47 -16.40 23.34
N ALA A 864 28.69 -17.05 22.48
CA ALA A 864 27.43 -17.68 22.88
C ALA A 864 27.63 -18.75 23.97
N VAL A 865 28.64 -19.62 23.83
CA VAL A 865 28.93 -20.65 24.84
C VAL A 865 29.38 -20.01 26.15
N LEU A 866 30.25 -19.01 26.06
CA LEU A 866 30.74 -18.28 27.22
C LEU A 866 29.59 -17.63 28.00
N VAL A 867 28.70 -16.91 27.29
CA VAL A 867 27.54 -16.26 27.90
C VAL A 867 26.60 -17.29 28.51
N ALA A 868 26.25 -18.36 27.81
CA ALA A 868 25.37 -19.41 28.34
C ALA A 868 25.91 -20.02 29.64
N ARG A 869 27.21 -20.35 29.70
CA ARG A 869 27.85 -20.89 30.90
C ARG A 869 27.94 -19.87 32.03
N ALA A 870 28.20 -18.61 31.71
CA ALA A 870 28.24 -17.53 32.71
C ALA A 870 26.86 -17.30 33.33
N LEU A 871 25.80 -17.24 32.51
CA LEU A 871 24.42 -17.06 32.98
C LEU A 871 23.96 -18.21 33.86
N TYR A 872 24.27 -19.46 33.50
CA TYR A 872 23.96 -20.61 34.35
C TYR A 872 24.68 -20.53 35.70
N THR A 873 25.95 -20.10 35.69
CA THR A 873 26.74 -19.90 36.91
C THR A 873 26.15 -18.80 37.79
N LEU A 874 25.72 -17.68 37.19
CA LEU A 874 25.08 -16.56 37.89
C LEU A 874 23.73 -16.94 38.49
N ALA A 875 22.93 -17.74 37.78
CA ALA A 875 21.60 -18.11 38.23
C ALA A 875 21.58 -19.21 39.32
N SER A 876 22.62 -20.03 39.41
CA SER A 876 22.64 -21.21 40.30
C SER A 876 23.10 -20.92 41.74
N GLN A 877 23.88 -19.86 41.99
CA GLN A 877 24.57 -19.50 43.26
C GLN A 877 24.54 -20.59 44.38
N GLY A 878 25.45 -21.58 44.32
CA GLY A 878 25.67 -22.68 45.30
C GLY A 878 27.05 -23.36 45.14
N PRO A 879 27.54 -24.22 46.07
CA PRO A 879 28.93 -24.72 46.10
C PRO A 879 29.20 -25.87 45.09
N PRO A 880 30.48 -26.24 44.86
CA PRO A 880 31.31 -25.72 43.76
C PRO A 880 30.79 -26.11 42.37
N LEU A 881 31.35 -25.48 41.31
CA LEU A 881 30.96 -25.70 39.91
C LEU A 881 30.68 -27.18 39.61
N ASN A 882 29.42 -27.50 39.28
CA ASN A 882 29.13 -28.78 38.65
C ASN A 882 29.66 -28.73 37.20
N LEU A 883 30.97 -28.92 37.06
CA LEU A 883 31.70 -28.94 35.79
C LEU A 883 31.06 -29.90 34.79
N ILE A 884 30.38 -30.95 35.27
CA ILE A 884 29.63 -31.89 34.44
C ILE A 884 28.48 -31.18 33.71
N VAL A 885 27.71 -30.36 34.43
CA VAL A 885 26.60 -29.59 33.82
C VAL A 885 27.14 -28.49 32.91
N LEU A 886 28.18 -27.75 33.32
CA LEU A 886 28.78 -26.73 32.46
C LEU A 886 29.37 -27.30 31.17
N ASN A 887 29.99 -28.49 31.21
CA ASN A 887 30.48 -29.18 30.03
C ASN A 887 29.35 -29.75 29.15
N SER A 888 28.15 -29.94 29.70
CA SER A 888 26.96 -30.32 28.94
C SER A 888 26.37 -29.15 28.13
N ILE A 889 26.59 -27.90 28.57
CA ILE A 889 26.19 -26.69 27.84
C ILE A 889 27.10 -26.53 26.62
N LYS A 890 26.57 -26.91 25.46
CA LYS A 890 27.21 -26.80 24.15
C LYS A 890 26.32 -26.00 23.20
N VAL A 891 26.93 -25.06 22.49
CA VAL A 891 26.26 -24.32 21.42
C VAL A 891 26.40 -25.08 20.11
N ASN A 892 25.33 -25.10 19.32
CA ASN A 892 25.35 -25.67 17.99
C ASN A 892 25.97 -24.66 17.00
N VAL A 893 27.21 -24.91 16.56
CA VAL A 893 27.91 -24.03 15.61
C VAL A 893 27.19 -23.94 14.26
N SER A 894 26.57 -25.04 13.81
CA SER A 894 25.80 -25.04 12.55
C SER A 894 24.57 -24.13 12.64
N LEU A 895 23.94 -24.02 13.81
CA LEU A 895 22.84 -23.07 14.02
C LEU A 895 23.34 -21.63 13.92
N VAL A 896 24.52 -21.33 14.49
CA VAL A 896 25.13 -19.99 14.40
C VAL A 896 25.45 -19.63 12.95
N GLU A 897 26.05 -20.55 12.19
CA GLU A 897 26.34 -20.34 10.77
C GLU A 897 25.08 -20.13 9.94
N GLU A 898 24.03 -20.92 10.19
CA GLU A 898 22.75 -20.74 9.50
C GLU A 898 22.13 -19.39 9.85
N LEU A 899 22.10 -18.99 11.13
CA LEU A 899 21.58 -17.69 11.56
C LEU A 899 22.35 -16.51 10.96
N VAL A 900 23.68 -16.62 10.82
CA VAL A 900 24.49 -15.63 10.09
C VAL A 900 24.04 -15.56 8.64
N GLY A 901 23.86 -16.69 7.96
CA GLY A 901 23.31 -16.72 6.60
C GLY A 901 21.86 -16.25 6.48
N CYS A 902 21.05 -16.36 7.54
CA CYS A 902 19.66 -15.91 7.54
C CYS A 902 19.54 -14.39 7.72
N LEU A 903 20.27 -13.84 8.69
CA LEU A 903 20.09 -12.47 9.16
C LEU A 903 21.05 -11.47 8.52
N LEU A 904 22.14 -11.93 7.89
CA LEU A 904 23.20 -11.05 7.39
C LEU A 904 23.51 -11.17 5.89
N THR A 905 22.84 -12.06 5.15
CA THR A 905 22.93 -12.12 3.68
C THR A 905 21.54 -11.94 3.05
N CYS A 906 21.48 -11.56 1.78
CA CYS A 906 20.23 -11.63 1.02
C CYS A 906 19.99 -13.02 0.41
N GLU A 907 21.02 -13.88 0.31
CA GLU A 907 20.92 -15.24 -0.23
C GLU A 907 21.64 -16.21 0.74
N PRO A 908 20.93 -17.15 1.41
CA PRO A 908 19.47 -17.36 1.33
C PRO A 908 18.62 -16.28 2.05
N GLY A 909 19.21 -15.46 2.92
CA GLY A 909 18.51 -14.44 3.71
C GLY A 909 17.39 -15.02 4.57
N LEU A 910 16.31 -14.25 4.75
CA LEU A 910 15.14 -14.68 5.54
C LEU A 910 14.41 -15.88 4.93
N SER A 911 14.81 -16.35 3.73
CA SER A 911 14.30 -17.57 3.12
C SER A 911 15.06 -18.84 3.55
N CYS A 912 15.99 -18.74 4.51
CA CYS A 912 16.68 -19.89 5.09
C CYS A 912 15.73 -20.87 5.81
N ALA A 913 16.20 -22.10 6.08
CA ALA A 913 15.34 -23.16 6.61
C ALA A 913 14.86 -22.87 8.04
N VAL A 914 15.74 -22.36 8.90
CA VAL A 914 15.38 -21.95 10.28
C VAL A 914 14.28 -20.88 10.28
N VAL A 915 14.41 -19.80 9.52
CA VAL A 915 13.40 -18.71 9.51
C VAL A 915 12.08 -19.19 8.90
N LYS A 916 12.12 -19.95 7.80
CA LYS A 916 10.92 -20.55 7.16
C LYS A 916 10.14 -21.49 8.08
N SER A 917 10.79 -22.05 9.10
CA SER A 917 10.09 -22.89 10.07
C SER A 917 9.16 -22.09 10.99
N PHE A 918 9.43 -20.79 11.18
CA PHE A 918 8.72 -19.92 12.12
C PHE A 918 7.83 -18.87 11.45
N ILE A 919 8.25 -18.25 10.35
CA ILE A 919 7.53 -17.12 9.74
C ILE A 919 7.41 -17.23 8.23
N THR A 920 6.44 -16.49 7.66
CA THR A 920 6.34 -16.23 6.23
C THR A 920 6.86 -14.83 5.92
N CYS A 921 8.00 -14.76 5.23
CA CYS A 921 8.73 -13.51 5.00
C CYS A 921 8.12 -12.73 3.82
N GLY A 922 8.04 -11.40 3.97
CA GLY A 922 7.60 -10.50 2.90
C GLY A 922 8.73 -10.17 1.93
N ASN A 923 9.96 -10.04 2.45
CA ASN A 923 11.18 -9.77 1.69
C ASN A 923 12.23 -10.84 1.99
N VAL A 924 13.02 -11.22 0.97
CA VAL A 924 14.08 -12.23 1.12
C VAL A 924 15.31 -11.63 1.80
N CYS A 925 15.68 -10.40 1.44
CA CYS A 925 16.81 -9.73 2.08
C CYS A 925 16.37 -9.12 3.43
N PRO A 926 17.08 -9.44 4.53
CA PRO A 926 16.78 -8.85 5.83
C PRO A 926 17.07 -7.34 5.81
N SER A 927 16.12 -6.55 6.28
CA SER A 927 16.35 -5.16 6.66
C SER A 927 16.16 -5.06 8.16
N HIS A 928 17.13 -4.46 8.83
CA HIS A 928 17.06 -4.27 10.27
C HIS A 928 16.80 -2.82 10.62
N TYR A 929 16.08 -2.15 9.72
CA TYR A 929 15.67 -0.78 9.94
C TYR A 929 14.55 -0.79 10.97
N VAL A 930 14.62 0.11 11.94
CA VAL A 930 13.64 0.17 13.04
C VAL A 930 12.18 0.31 12.55
N GLY A 931 11.96 0.92 11.37
CA GLY A 931 10.63 1.09 10.79
C GLY A 931 9.90 2.34 11.30
N VAL A 932 8.61 2.44 10.97
CA VAL A 932 7.75 3.60 11.28
C VAL A 932 6.38 3.15 11.77
N PHE A 933 5.78 3.92 12.68
CA PHE A 933 4.40 3.69 13.13
C PHE A 933 3.40 4.58 12.38
N ILE A 934 2.37 3.97 11.80
CA ILE A 934 1.29 4.69 11.10
C ILE A 934 0.19 5.11 12.09
N ASP A 935 -0.15 4.22 13.01
CA ASP A 935 -1.23 4.35 14.00
C ASP A 935 -0.77 3.85 15.39
N LEU A 936 -1.73 3.65 16.31
CA LEU A 936 -1.42 3.23 17.68
C LEU A 936 -0.71 1.86 17.67
N PRO A 937 0.48 1.73 18.28
CA PRO A 937 1.16 0.46 18.41
C PRO A 937 0.28 -0.57 19.13
N SER A 938 0.14 -1.76 18.55
CA SER A 938 -0.65 -2.86 19.10
C SER A 938 0.20 -3.71 20.03
N GLU A 939 -0.31 -3.99 21.24
CA GLU A 939 0.34 -4.88 22.22
C GLU A 939 -0.06 -6.36 22.03
N THR A 940 -0.74 -6.69 20.93
CA THR A 940 -1.19 -8.05 20.63
C THR A 940 -0.03 -8.98 20.27
N GLN A 941 -0.26 -10.30 20.36
CA GLN A 941 0.69 -11.34 19.94
C GLN A 941 1.09 -11.28 18.45
N HIS A 942 0.28 -10.65 17.60
CA HIS A 942 0.55 -10.47 16.17
C HIS A 942 0.40 -9.00 15.77
N PRO A 943 1.35 -8.13 16.14
CA PRO A 943 1.28 -6.71 15.82
C PRO A 943 1.44 -6.50 14.31
N GLN A 944 0.59 -5.64 13.74
CA GLN A 944 0.49 -5.41 12.29
C GLN A 944 1.78 -4.84 11.65
N TYR A 945 2.61 -4.16 12.45
CA TYR A 945 3.82 -3.45 12.00
C TYR A 945 5.13 -4.07 12.52
N ALA A 946 5.10 -5.29 13.05
CA ALA A 946 6.37 -5.95 13.39
C ALA A 946 7.13 -6.37 12.14
N ASP A 947 8.39 -5.93 12.07
CA ASP A 947 9.34 -6.34 11.04
C ASP A 947 9.56 -7.86 11.05
N ASP A 948 9.91 -8.43 9.90
CA ASP A 948 10.19 -9.86 9.72
C ASP A 948 11.23 -10.37 10.73
N THR A 949 12.25 -9.56 11.05
CA THR A 949 13.28 -9.88 12.06
C THR A 949 12.67 -9.96 13.47
N SER A 950 11.85 -8.97 13.85
CA SER A 950 11.18 -8.96 15.16
C SER A 950 10.21 -10.14 15.30
N ARG A 951 9.48 -10.47 14.22
CA ARG A 951 8.59 -11.63 14.16
C ARG A 951 9.34 -12.95 14.31
N PHE A 952 10.49 -13.08 13.64
CA PHE A 952 11.36 -14.26 13.78
C PHE A 952 11.90 -14.39 15.21
N VAL A 953 12.49 -13.33 15.77
CA VAL A 953 13.06 -13.32 17.13
C VAL A 953 12.01 -13.67 18.18
N TRP A 954 10.79 -13.13 18.07
CA TRP A 954 9.69 -13.46 18.96
C TRP A 954 9.33 -14.95 18.91
N ASN A 955 9.15 -15.51 17.72
CA ASN A 955 8.82 -16.92 17.55
C ASN A 955 9.95 -17.83 18.07
N PHE A 956 11.20 -17.50 17.75
CA PHE A 956 12.37 -18.27 18.18
C PHE A 956 12.52 -18.26 19.70
N LEU A 957 12.43 -17.09 20.35
CA LEU A 957 12.52 -16.97 21.80
C LEU A 957 11.36 -17.68 22.48
N ALA A 958 10.12 -17.48 22.01
CA ALA A 958 8.94 -18.18 22.53
C ALA A 958 9.08 -19.69 22.50
N ASP A 959 9.65 -20.22 21.42
CA ASP A 959 9.89 -21.65 21.27
C ASP A 959 10.95 -22.18 22.25
N ARG A 960 12.14 -21.56 22.27
CA ARG A 960 13.30 -22.02 23.05
C ARG A 960 13.13 -21.81 24.55
N THR A 961 12.37 -20.81 24.97
CA THR A 961 12.14 -20.53 26.39
C THR A 961 10.92 -21.25 26.96
N SER A 962 10.18 -22.00 26.14
CA SER A 962 8.95 -22.63 26.58
C SER A 962 9.14 -23.82 27.52
N ALA A 963 8.17 -24.05 28.40
CA ALA A 963 8.09 -25.29 29.17
C ALA A 963 7.64 -26.45 28.24
N GLN A 964 8.44 -27.52 28.15
CA GLN A 964 8.17 -28.64 27.23
C GLN A 964 6.83 -29.33 27.53
N GLN A 965 5.93 -29.35 26.54
CA GLN A 965 4.65 -30.09 26.62
C GLN A 965 4.70 -31.30 25.69
N LYS A 966 4.37 -32.50 26.22
CA LYS A 966 4.43 -33.77 25.46
C LYS A 966 3.41 -33.90 24.32
N ASN A 967 2.34 -33.08 24.32
CA ASN A 967 1.31 -33.04 23.29
C ASN A 967 1.00 -31.58 22.91
N ALA A 968 1.67 -31.05 21.89
CA ALA A 968 1.40 -29.70 21.40
C ALA A 968 0.30 -29.74 20.32
N ASN A 969 -0.80 -29.03 20.56
CA ASN A 969 -1.85 -28.83 19.57
C ASN A 969 -1.39 -27.81 18.52
N SER A 970 -1.74 -28.02 17.24
CA SER A 970 -1.55 -27.00 16.19
C SER A 970 -2.53 -25.83 16.39
N CYS A 971 -2.06 -24.61 16.10
CA CYS A 971 -2.79 -23.38 16.35
C CYS A 971 -2.73 -22.43 15.15
N LYS A 972 -3.77 -21.60 14.96
CA LYS A 972 -3.78 -20.54 13.94
C LYS A 972 -4.12 -19.21 14.61
N GLY A 973 -3.19 -18.70 15.41
CA GLY A 973 -3.29 -17.43 16.13
C GLY A 973 -3.50 -17.59 17.64
N GLU A 974 -4.54 -18.31 18.06
CA GLU A 974 -4.90 -18.40 19.49
C GLU A 974 -4.70 -19.81 20.06
N CYS A 975 -4.29 -19.87 21.33
CA CYS A 975 -4.10 -21.10 22.10
C CYS A 975 -5.12 -21.21 23.25
N PRO A 976 -5.64 -22.42 23.54
CA PRO A 976 -6.74 -22.59 24.49
C PRO A 976 -6.34 -22.51 25.97
N GLY A 977 -5.05 -22.65 26.31
CA GLY A 977 -4.58 -22.61 27.70
C GLY A 977 -4.17 -21.21 28.18
N ASN A 978 -4.46 -20.89 29.44
CA ASN A 978 -3.97 -19.66 30.08
C ASN A 978 -2.43 -19.63 30.10
N GLY A 979 -1.84 -18.56 29.57
CA GLY A 979 -0.37 -18.41 29.47
C GLY A 979 0.26 -19.17 28.31
N GLN A 980 -0.54 -19.72 27.38
CA GLN A 980 -0.03 -20.33 26.15
C GLN A 980 0.00 -19.31 25.01
N VAL A 981 1.04 -19.41 24.19
CA VAL A 981 1.22 -18.63 22.97
C VAL A 981 1.37 -19.55 21.76
N CYS A 982 0.89 -19.08 20.61
CA CYS A 982 0.99 -19.80 19.34
C CYS A 982 2.30 -19.41 18.65
N VAL A 983 3.25 -20.35 18.63
CA VAL A 983 4.50 -20.23 17.87
C VAL A 983 4.29 -20.73 16.45
N ALA A 984 4.95 -20.10 15.50
CA ALA A 984 4.91 -20.45 14.08
C ALA A 984 3.50 -20.41 13.48
N ALA A 985 2.65 -19.48 13.93
CA ALA A 985 1.25 -19.35 13.52
C ALA A 985 1.05 -19.16 12.00
N GLU A 986 2.06 -18.62 11.31
CA GLU A 986 2.05 -18.35 9.87
C GLU A 986 2.41 -19.59 9.03
N THR A 987 2.96 -20.65 9.64
CA THR A 987 3.48 -21.82 8.94
C THR A 987 2.72 -23.09 9.35
N ASP A 988 2.94 -24.18 8.60
CA ASP A 988 2.37 -25.49 8.93
C ASP A 988 2.98 -26.11 10.21
N ASN A 989 4.06 -25.53 10.74
CA ASN A 989 4.72 -25.97 11.98
C ASN A 989 4.12 -25.34 13.25
N SER A 990 2.97 -24.69 13.12
CA SER A 990 2.30 -24.00 14.24
C SER A 990 2.07 -24.91 15.46
N ARG A 991 2.40 -24.39 16.65
CA ARG A 991 2.23 -25.11 17.92
C ARG A 991 1.95 -24.19 19.10
N CYS A 992 1.09 -24.64 20.01
CA CYS A 992 0.90 -23.99 21.30
C CYS A 992 2.00 -24.36 22.29
N VAL A 993 2.64 -23.35 22.87
CA VAL A 993 3.68 -23.52 23.90
C VAL A 993 3.39 -22.60 25.08
N THR A 994 3.83 -23.00 26.28
CA THR A 994 3.74 -22.12 27.47
C THR A 994 4.99 -21.27 27.50
N SER A 995 4.86 -19.97 27.21
CA SER A 995 5.97 -19.02 27.17
C SER A 995 5.51 -17.65 27.65
N THR A 996 6.47 -16.85 28.14
CA THR A 996 6.24 -15.46 28.59
C THR A 996 6.69 -14.44 27.57
N THR A 997 7.01 -14.86 26.34
CA THR A 997 7.49 -13.96 25.30
C THR A 997 6.45 -12.91 24.93
N LYS A 998 6.84 -11.65 24.94
CA LYS A 998 5.98 -10.50 24.59
C LYS A 998 6.71 -9.50 23.71
N TYR A 999 5.92 -8.74 22.96
CA TYR A 999 6.37 -7.54 22.26
C TYR A 999 6.27 -6.33 23.18
N VAL A 1000 7.24 -5.42 23.05
CA VAL A 1000 7.24 -4.12 23.70
C VAL A 1000 7.43 -3.07 22.62
N PRO A 1001 6.51 -2.11 22.44
CA PRO A 1001 6.66 -1.08 21.41
C PRO A 1001 7.88 -0.20 21.72
N ALA A 1002 8.62 0.17 20.68
CA ALA A 1002 9.85 0.95 20.76
C ALA A 1002 9.70 2.21 19.92
N TYR A 1003 9.38 3.32 20.58
CA TYR A 1003 9.30 4.65 20.00
C TYR A 1003 9.58 5.68 21.11
N SER A 1004 9.83 6.93 20.72
CA SER A 1004 10.17 8.02 21.64
C SER A 1004 9.19 8.12 22.82
N THR A 1005 9.69 8.22 24.05
CA THR A 1005 8.85 8.36 25.26
C THR A 1005 8.08 9.67 25.27
N ARG A 1006 8.55 10.67 24.51
CA ARG A 1006 7.87 11.94 24.30
C ARG A 1006 6.74 11.88 23.27
N LEU A 1007 6.49 10.76 22.62
CA LEU A 1007 5.37 10.65 21.69
C LEU A 1007 4.17 10.02 22.36
N LYS A 1008 2.99 10.56 22.08
CA LYS A 1008 1.70 10.00 22.48
C LYS A 1008 0.76 9.99 21.29
N PHE A 1009 0.09 8.86 21.07
CA PHE A 1009 -0.94 8.77 20.04
C PHE A 1009 -2.31 9.01 20.67
N GLU A 1010 -2.96 10.12 20.30
CA GLU A 1010 -4.30 10.49 20.75
C GLU A 1010 -5.12 11.07 19.59
N SER A 1011 -6.42 10.78 19.57
CA SER A 1011 -7.36 11.34 18.58
C SER A 1011 -6.92 11.15 17.12
N ASN A 1012 -6.37 9.97 16.78
CA ASN A 1012 -5.80 9.64 15.46
C ASN A 1012 -4.66 10.58 15.01
N SER A 1013 -3.84 11.06 15.95
CA SER A 1013 -2.67 11.88 15.67
C SER A 1013 -1.55 11.66 16.68
N TRP A 1014 -0.30 11.77 16.22
CA TRP A 1014 0.88 11.75 17.07
C TRP A 1014 1.15 13.14 17.65
N GLN A 1015 1.23 13.23 18.97
CA GLN A 1015 1.55 14.45 19.70
C GLN A 1015 2.89 14.32 20.43
N ILE A 1016 3.64 15.42 20.48
CA ILE A 1016 4.90 15.52 21.22
C ILE A 1016 4.61 16.07 22.62
N LEU A 1017 4.94 15.29 23.62
CA LEU A 1017 4.91 15.66 25.03
C LEU A 1017 6.07 16.62 25.37
N PRO A 1018 5.84 17.59 26.26
CA PRO A 1018 6.90 18.46 26.75
C PRO A 1018 7.96 17.63 27.50
N ALA A 1019 9.21 18.09 27.47
CA ALA A 1019 10.28 17.46 28.23
C ALA A 1019 9.95 17.53 29.73
N ASN A 1020 10.02 16.40 30.42
CA ASN A 1020 9.81 16.35 31.86
C ASN A 1020 11.15 16.53 32.57
N ALA A 1021 11.38 17.71 33.17
CA ALA A 1021 12.62 18.02 33.89
C ALA A 1021 12.83 17.14 35.14
N SER A 1022 11.79 16.48 35.64
CA SER A 1022 11.88 15.57 36.79
C SER A 1022 12.30 14.14 36.40
N ASP A 1023 12.25 13.81 35.12
CA ASP A 1023 12.69 12.51 34.60
C ASP A 1023 14.09 12.66 33.99
N PRO A 1024 15.14 12.03 34.56
CA PRO A 1024 16.50 12.11 34.04
C PRO A 1024 16.62 11.58 32.60
N LEU A 1025 15.71 10.70 32.17
CA LEU A 1025 15.62 10.29 30.77
C LEU A 1025 14.94 11.39 29.92
N GLY A 1026 13.81 11.93 30.37
CA GLY A 1026 12.99 12.91 29.63
C GLY A 1026 13.67 14.22 29.19
N LEU A 1027 14.81 14.60 29.78
CA LEU A 1027 15.57 15.80 29.41
C LEU A 1027 16.24 15.73 28.03
N VAL A 1028 16.68 14.55 27.60
CA VAL A 1028 17.44 14.34 26.35
C VAL A 1028 16.68 13.38 25.41
N ASP A 1029 15.38 13.19 25.61
CA ASP A 1029 14.64 12.17 24.86
C ASP A 1029 14.53 12.52 23.35
N PRO A 1030 15.05 11.66 22.46
CA PRO A 1030 15.10 11.93 21.04
C PRO A 1030 13.72 11.67 20.42
N VAL A 1031 13.32 12.56 19.52
CA VAL A 1031 12.13 12.38 18.68
C VAL A 1031 12.63 12.29 17.25
N TRP A 1032 12.51 11.10 16.66
CA TRP A 1032 12.87 10.84 15.27
C TRP A 1032 11.63 10.58 14.43
N THR A 1033 11.60 11.16 13.24
CA THR A 1033 10.48 11.00 12.31
C THR A 1033 10.99 10.82 10.89
N GLU A 1034 10.42 9.88 10.15
CA GLU A 1034 10.72 9.62 8.75
C GLU A 1034 9.72 10.38 7.86
N SER A 1035 10.21 11.15 6.88
CA SER A 1035 9.33 11.83 5.92
C SER A 1035 8.42 10.84 5.20
N TYR A 1036 7.19 11.22 4.88
CA TYR A 1036 6.39 10.41 3.97
C TYR A 1036 6.91 10.52 2.53
N TRP A 1037 6.81 9.43 1.77
CA TRP A 1037 7.05 9.37 0.32
C TRP A 1037 6.09 8.36 -0.33
N GLU A 1038 5.74 8.59 -1.60
CA GLU A 1038 4.84 7.71 -2.36
C GLU A 1038 5.63 6.66 -3.14
N THR A 1039 6.55 7.11 -3.99
CA THR A 1039 7.40 6.25 -4.81
C THR A 1039 8.83 6.76 -4.76
N ILE A 1040 9.78 5.85 -4.58
CA ILE A 1040 11.20 6.13 -4.75
C ILE A 1040 11.69 5.37 -5.99
N GLY A 1041 12.40 6.05 -6.89
CA GLY A 1041 12.89 5.39 -8.09
C GLY A 1041 13.96 6.19 -8.82
N LEU A 1042 14.79 5.46 -9.58
CA LEU A 1042 15.79 5.99 -10.49
C LEU A 1042 15.52 5.42 -11.87
N ARG A 1043 15.35 6.29 -12.87
CA ARG A 1043 15.18 5.86 -14.26
C ARG A 1043 16.11 6.61 -15.19
N VAL A 1044 16.55 5.93 -16.24
CA VAL A 1044 17.45 6.50 -17.25
C VAL A 1044 16.78 6.41 -18.61
N TYR A 1045 16.87 7.49 -19.39
CA TYR A 1045 16.32 7.56 -20.73
C TYR A 1045 17.08 8.58 -21.58
N ARG A 1046 16.85 8.54 -22.89
CA ARG A 1046 17.55 9.41 -23.85
C ARG A 1046 16.73 10.64 -24.20
N VAL A 1047 17.36 11.81 -24.13
CA VAL A 1047 16.74 13.11 -24.42
C VAL A 1047 17.33 13.71 -25.69
N GLN A 1048 16.46 14.23 -26.54
CA GLN A 1048 16.79 14.96 -27.77
C GLN A 1048 17.03 16.45 -27.49
N SER A 1049 17.63 17.15 -28.46
CA SER A 1049 17.78 18.60 -28.37
C SER A 1049 16.40 19.27 -28.42
N SER A 1050 16.20 20.32 -27.62
CA SER A 1050 14.99 21.15 -27.69
C SER A 1050 14.77 21.75 -29.09
N VAL A 1051 15.84 21.97 -29.85
CA VAL A 1051 15.77 22.43 -31.25
C VAL A 1051 15.16 21.36 -32.15
N TYR A 1052 15.49 20.09 -31.93
CA TYR A 1052 14.90 18.98 -32.68
C TYR A 1052 13.42 18.84 -32.37
N ASP A 1053 13.04 18.87 -31.08
CA ASP A 1053 11.64 18.77 -30.67
C ASP A 1053 10.80 19.94 -31.21
N ASN A 1054 11.33 21.17 -31.16
CA ASN A 1054 10.70 22.33 -31.76
C ASN A 1054 10.62 22.21 -33.29
N GLY A 1055 11.64 21.63 -33.94
CA GLY A 1055 11.64 21.35 -35.37
C GLY A 1055 10.57 20.34 -35.77
N VAL A 1056 10.42 19.24 -35.00
CA VAL A 1056 9.35 18.24 -35.19
C VAL A 1056 7.97 18.88 -34.99
N LEU A 1057 7.80 19.71 -33.98
CA LEU A 1057 6.56 20.44 -33.74
C LEU A 1057 6.22 21.38 -34.90
N LEU A 1058 7.18 22.19 -35.36
CA LEU A 1058 7.00 23.11 -36.48
C LEU A 1058 6.73 22.39 -37.80
N ALA A 1059 7.43 21.28 -38.07
CA ALA A 1059 7.18 20.44 -39.23
C ALA A 1059 5.77 19.81 -39.16
N GLY A 1060 5.36 19.33 -37.99
CA GLY A 1060 4.00 18.81 -37.76
C GLY A 1060 2.93 19.87 -38.01
N ILE A 1061 3.12 21.09 -37.50
CA ILE A 1061 2.22 22.24 -37.75
C ILE A 1061 2.21 22.58 -39.25
N GLY A 1062 3.37 22.64 -39.90
CA GLY A 1062 3.50 22.94 -41.33
C GLY A 1062 2.81 21.92 -42.22
N ILE A 1063 2.99 20.62 -41.96
CA ILE A 1063 2.30 19.54 -42.68
C ILE A 1063 0.79 19.62 -42.46
N THR A 1064 0.35 19.89 -41.22
CA THR A 1064 -1.08 20.05 -40.90
C THR A 1064 -1.69 21.22 -41.67
N PHE A 1065 -0.99 22.35 -41.76
CA PHE A 1065 -1.43 23.51 -42.50
C PHE A 1065 -1.46 23.26 -44.03
N ALA A 1066 -0.41 22.63 -44.58
CA ALA A 1066 -0.34 22.29 -45.99
C ALA A 1066 -1.42 21.28 -46.40
N THR A 1067 -1.68 20.27 -45.57
CA THR A 1067 -2.77 19.30 -45.80
C THR A 1067 -4.14 19.94 -45.70
N TYR A 1068 -4.34 20.88 -44.78
CA TYR A 1068 -5.57 21.68 -44.69
C TYR A 1068 -5.82 22.51 -45.96
N ILE A 1069 -4.79 23.23 -46.46
CA ILE A 1069 -4.88 23.98 -47.72
C ILE A 1069 -5.16 23.05 -48.90
N ALA A 1070 -4.48 21.91 -48.99
CA ALA A 1070 -4.71 20.94 -50.05
C ALA A 1070 -6.15 20.39 -50.01
N ALA A 1071 -6.68 20.10 -48.82
CA ALA A 1071 -8.06 19.65 -48.64
C ALA A 1071 -9.08 20.71 -49.08
N ILE A 1072 -8.85 22.00 -48.77
CA ILE A 1072 -9.66 23.11 -49.26
C ILE A 1072 -9.59 23.19 -50.79
N GLY A 1073 -8.37 23.16 -51.36
CA GLY A 1073 -8.15 23.22 -52.80
C GLY A 1073 -8.90 22.14 -53.56
N VAL A 1074 -8.80 20.89 -53.10
CA VAL A 1074 -9.54 19.74 -53.64
C VAL A 1074 -11.05 19.92 -53.51
N ARG A 1075 -11.54 20.41 -52.37
CA ARG A 1075 -12.97 20.71 -52.17
C ARG A 1075 -13.49 21.75 -53.17
N THR A 1076 -12.74 22.83 -53.42
CA THR A 1076 -13.10 23.84 -54.44
C THR A 1076 -13.08 23.29 -55.86
N LEU A 1077 -12.14 22.41 -56.20
CA LEU A 1077 -12.09 21.76 -57.52
C LEU A 1077 -13.28 20.82 -57.72
N LEU A 1078 -13.61 20.01 -56.72
CA LEU A 1078 -14.79 19.13 -56.75
C LEU A 1078 -16.10 19.92 -56.86
N LEU A 1079 -16.23 21.03 -56.13
CA LEU A 1079 -17.41 21.91 -56.22
C LEU A 1079 -17.54 22.61 -57.58
N LYS A 1080 -16.42 22.94 -58.24
CA LYS A 1080 -16.44 23.48 -59.62
C LYS A 1080 -16.80 22.41 -60.65
N ALA A 1081 -16.29 21.18 -60.50
CA ALA A 1081 -16.63 20.07 -61.38
C ALA A 1081 -18.12 19.70 -61.27
N LEU A 1082 -18.65 19.63 -60.05
CA LEU A 1082 -20.07 19.34 -59.77
C LEU A 1082 -21.04 20.46 -60.20
N LYS A 1083 -20.55 21.66 -60.52
CA LYS A 1083 -21.35 22.76 -61.09
C LYS A 1083 -21.43 22.72 -62.61
N HIS A 1084 -20.59 21.90 -63.25
CA HIS A 1084 -20.47 21.83 -64.71
C HIS A 1084 -21.18 20.62 -65.32
N ASP A 1085 -21.48 19.60 -64.50
CA ASP A 1085 -22.54 18.58 -64.71
C ASP A 1085 -23.89 19.12 -64.24
#